data_AF-A0A9D8S4L1-F1
#
_entry.id   AF-A0A9D8S4L1-F1
#
_cell.length_a   1.000
_cell.length_b   1.000
_cell.length_c   1.000
_cell.angle_alpha   90.00
_cell.angle_beta   90.00
_cell.angle_gamma   90.00
#
_symmetry.space_group_name_H-M   'P 1'
#
loop_
_entity.id
_entity.type
_entity.pdbx_description
1 polymer ?
#
loop_
_entity_poly.entity_id
_entity_poly.type
_entity_poly.pdbx_seq_one_letter_code
_entity_poly.pdbx_strand_id
1 'polypeptide(L)'
;MEKIANDSPIVQYVGNGVATEFAFNRMCWGESDVYIYLGDNLVTTGYTIQSEDLSQGANIVFDEAPANGTLITISREVDIKPLSDFVESSTFRAAVINDEINHIYAAIQQVDSKAEQGFRPPLTAVGVKTELPAATAGKAIMWSEDGTSLVNSTDNFNQIVANATTLATASASNASHALSSKKAAETAASNAEKSASEAASLVEAFNTTVDEETDAFLENVALQTGTFNKNASEKISEAQDAATAAITAEERARIIAEGSEEEILALNNNLARSAMDWALLAGRNSAGIVPDNVKKMRIVRDGKNVSLFWKDPDDTIIEGQTICTWHTTYIVRKAGNYPVNAEDGDVLLANQNRGRYENTAVVVTEPDDGKEYFYSAFPASSEGAKNLSPRNRFGVWVYGFVIDETDPVEETCVSYDENCDNRFYEKSYMDFANDKFEWGDWNIDDLQPKPCMLTFAGEVDYFIDKDDFTKKEDGTASDVSNINYGGNAMAYIPRVFRKKWRSRNKRYVWFSNIKYDDGFECARCLKSDGTYSEASFMPMFEGTKDSSGRLRSIATNGRPLASTTAEAERTAAKLNGPGHDITTWDDEDYLRDLFVLMFKRLNSQKACGFGATGSTSALTVNTGCSLSKPGRFWGTEAASGNGMKMFGIENFTSHRWRRFIGCLLINGVYHVKMTKSTQDGSTVDDYNLTGDGYINTGVTAPSASESYITRVNADKYGGLPTHVGGSSTTYY
;
A
#
# COMPACT_ATOMS: atom_id res chain seq x y z
N MET A 1 30.37 -85.29 -51.34
CA MET A 1 30.83 -84.16 -50.52
C MET A 1 29.64 -83.28 -50.28
N GLU A 2 29.26 -83.15 -49.02
CA GLU A 2 28.06 -82.44 -48.63
C GLU A 2 28.31 -80.95 -48.55
N LYS A 3 27.30 -80.19 -48.95
CA LYS A 3 27.29 -78.73 -48.86
C LYS A 3 27.00 -78.37 -47.40
N ILE A 4 27.76 -77.43 -46.82
CA ILE A 4 27.45 -76.91 -45.49
C ILE A 4 26.02 -76.35 -45.43
N ALA A 5 25.27 -76.73 -44.39
CA ALA A 5 23.90 -76.26 -44.17
C ALA A 5 23.89 -74.78 -43.74
N ASN A 6 22.80 -74.06 -44.07
CA ASN A 6 22.62 -72.66 -43.69
C ASN A 6 22.04 -72.53 -42.27
N ASP A 7 22.80 -72.98 -41.28
CA ASP A 7 22.39 -73.00 -39.88
C ASP A 7 23.31 -72.13 -39.02
N SER A 8 22.78 -71.63 -37.89
CA SER A 8 23.58 -70.91 -36.88
C SER A 8 24.74 -71.78 -36.38
N PRO A 9 25.96 -71.25 -36.21
CA PRO A 9 27.09 -72.01 -35.67
C PRO A 9 26.90 -72.40 -34.20
N ILE A 10 25.84 -71.90 -33.54
CA ILE A 10 25.51 -72.12 -32.13
C ILE A 10 24.28 -73.01 -32.01
N VAL A 11 24.31 -73.96 -31.08
CA VAL A 11 23.17 -74.77 -30.63
C VAL A 11 23.06 -74.65 -29.11
N GLN A 12 21.85 -74.42 -28.62
CA GLN A 12 21.57 -74.27 -27.19
C GLN A 12 20.59 -75.32 -26.70
N TYR A 13 20.88 -75.86 -25.53
CA TYR A 13 20.05 -76.79 -24.79
C TYR A 13 19.87 -76.31 -23.35
N VAL A 14 18.81 -76.74 -22.69
CA VAL A 14 18.63 -76.55 -21.24
C VAL A 14 18.79 -77.91 -20.58
N GLY A 15 19.78 -78.04 -19.71
CA GLY A 15 20.01 -79.25 -18.93
C GLY A 15 18.78 -79.59 -18.09
N ASN A 16 18.42 -80.87 -18.05
CA ASN A 16 17.31 -81.39 -17.23
C ASN A 16 17.80 -82.16 -15.99
N GLY A 17 19.12 -82.18 -15.75
CA GLY A 17 19.75 -82.96 -14.68
C GLY A 17 19.84 -84.47 -14.94
N VAL A 18 19.47 -84.95 -16.13
CA VAL A 18 19.42 -86.39 -16.46
C VAL A 18 20.12 -86.73 -17.77
N ALA A 19 19.89 -85.96 -18.83
CA ALA A 19 20.49 -86.21 -20.15
C ALA A 19 21.98 -85.84 -20.14
N THR A 20 22.82 -86.75 -20.65
CA THR A 20 24.27 -86.56 -20.78
C THR A 20 24.70 -86.33 -22.23
N GLU A 21 23.86 -86.62 -23.21
CA GLU A 21 24.19 -86.55 -24.64
C GLU A 21 23.39 -85.46 -25.37
N PHE A 22 24.09 -84.61 -26.12
CA PHE A 22 23.52 -83.49 -26.84
C PHE A 22 24.08 -83.43 -28.26
N ALA A 23 23.20 -83.38 -29.26
CA ALA A 23 23.60 -83.38 -30.66
C ALA A 23 24.18 -82.02 -31.08
N PHE A 24 25.24 -82.04 -31.86
CA PHE A 24 25.86 -80.86 -32.46
C PHE A 24 26.11 -81.11 -33.94
N ASN A 25 25.05 -80.93 -34.73
CA ASN A 25 25.06 -81.18 -36.17
C ASN A 25 25.58 -79.95 -36.91
N ARG A 26 26.83 -79.55 -36.64
CA ARG A 26 27.54 -78.48 -37.35
C ARG A 26 28.85 -79.03 -37.91
N MET A 27 29.06 -78.82 -39.20
CA MET A 27 30.30 -79.18 -39.89
C MET A 27 31.48 -78.45 -39.23
N CYS A 28 32.46 -79.21 -38.74
CA CYS A 28 33.70 -78.76 -38.10
C CYS A 28 34.91 -79.44 -38.75
N TRP A 29 36.10 -78.84 -38.63
CA TRP A 29 37.37 -79.35 -39.21
C TRP A 29 38.28 -80.01 -38.17
N GLY A 30 38.01 -79.77 -36.89
CA GLY A 30 38.61 -80.49 -35.78
C GLY A 30 37.84 -80.28 -34.47
N GLU A 31 38.19 -81.07 -33.44
CA GLU A 31 37.62 -80.91 -32.09
C GLU A 31 37.94 -79.53 -31.48
N SER A 32 39.05 -78.91 -31.91
CA SER A 32 39.44 -77.55 -31.52
C SER A 32 38.44 -76.48 -31.96
N ASP A 33 37.58 -76.79 -32.92
CA ASP A 33 36.60 -75.85 -33.44
C ASP A 33 35.31 -75.86 -32.61
N VAL A 34 35.16 -76.79 -31.65
CA VAL A 34 33.94 -76.96 -30.85
C VAL A 34 34.14 -76.39 -29.45
N TYR A 35 33.36 -75.37 -29.12
CA TYR A 35 33.37 -74.68 -27.83
C TYR A 35 32.08 -74.98 -27.07
N ILE A 36 32.21 -75.26 -25.78
CA ILE A 36 31.08 -75.72 -24.95
C ILE A 36 31.03 -74.87 -23.69
N TYR A 37 29.89 -74.24 -23.47
CA TYR A 37 29.64 -73.40 -22.31
C TYR A 37 28.53 -74.01 -21.45
N LEU A 38 28.75 -74.03 -20.13
CA LEU A 38 27.73 -74.31 -19.12
C LEU A 38 27.44 -73.02 -18.36
N GLY A 39 26.28 -72.42 -18.61
CA GLY A 39 26.01 -71.03 -18.27
C GLY A 39 26.96 -70.10 -19.05
N ASP A 40 27.69 -69.24 -18.33
CA ASP A 40 28.65 -68.30 -18.91
C ASP A 40 30.11 -68.83 -18.93
N ASN A 41 30.33 -70.06 -18.46
CA ASN A 41 31.68 -70.61 -18.30
C ASN A 41 32.03 -71.52 -19.47
N LEU A 42 33.13 -71.23 -20.17
CA LEU A 42 33.73 -72.16 -21.13
C LEU A 42 34.28 -73.38 -20.38
N VAL A 43 33.84 -74.56 -20.80
CA VAL A 43 34.28 -75.84 -20.27
C VAL A 43 35.22 -76.49 -21.27
N THR A 44 36.38 -76.96 -20.80
CA THR A 44 37.40 -77.61 -21.64
C THR A 44 37.65 -79.07 -21.28
N THR A 45 36.97 -79.60 -20.26
CA THR A 45 37.09 -80.97 -19.74
C THR A 45 35.74 -81.43 -19.18
N GLY A 46 35.51 -82.73 -19.00
CA GLY A 46 34.23 -83.24 -18.45
C GLY A 46 33.19 -83.60 -19.51
N TYR A 47 33.60 -83.66 -20.78
CA TYR A 47 32.81 -84.12 -21.91
C TYR A 47 33.72 -84.82 -22.92
N THR A 48 33.11 -85.65 -23.76
CA THR A 48 33.74 -86.27 -24.93
C THR A 48 32.97 -85.87 -26.18
N ILE A 49 33.70 -85.47 -27.24
CA ILE A 49 33.12 -85.23 -28.56
C ILE A 49 33.09 -86.57 -29.29
N GLN A 50 31.91 -87.14 -29.50
CA GLN A 50 31.74 -88.39 -30.22
C GLN A 50 31.33 -88.11 -31.67
N SER A 51 32.21 -88.47 -32.62
CA SER A 51 31.94 -88.37 -34.05
C SER A 51 32.76 -89.38 -34.86
N GLU A 52 32.18 -89.92 -35.92
CA GLU A 52 32.90 -90.69 -36.95
C GLU A 52 33.53 -89.77 -38.01
N ASP A 53 32.93 -88.60 -38.24
CA ASP A 53 33.35 -87.55 -39.17
C ASP A 53 32.78 -86.21 -38.71
N LEU A 54 33.63 -85.33 -38.17
CA LEU A 54 33.22 -84.01 -37.66
C LEU A 54 32.62 -83.10 -38.73
N SER A 55 32.85 -83.39 -40.02
CA SER A 55 32.20 -82.67 -41.10
C SER A 55 30.69 -82.94 -41.19
N GLN A 56 30.23 -84.04 -40.58
CA GLN A 56 28.83 -84.48 -40.52
C GLN A 56 28.15 -84.14 -39.19
N GLY A 57 28.90 -83.62 -38.21
CA GLY A 57 28.43 -83.31 -36.86
C GLY A 57 29.02 -84.23 -35.79
N ALA A 58 28.67 -83.96 -34.53
CA ALA A 58 29.11 -84.72 -33.37
C ALA A 58 28.02 -84.79 -32.30
N ASN A 59 28.10 -85.78 -31.42
CA ASN A 59 27.38 -85.76 -30.16
C ASN A 59 28.32 -85.38 -29.03
N ILE A 60 27.91 -84.41 -28.21
CA ILE A 60 28.62 -84.02 -27.00
C ILE A 60 28.09 -84.86 -25.86
N VAL A 61 28.94 -85.70 -25.29
CA VAL A 61 28.61 -86.56 -24.15
C VAL A 61 29.31 -86.06 -22.91
N PHE A 62 28.56 -85.53 -21.94
CA PHE A 62 29.10 -85.09 -20.65
C PHE A 62 29.33 -86.28 -19.72
N ASP A 63 30.42 -86.24 -18.95
CA ASP A 63 30.75 -87.26 -17.94
C ASP A 63 29.71 -87.29 -16.80
N GLU A 64 29.13 -86.12 -16.50
CA GLU A 64 28.00 -85.93 -15.56
C GLU A 64 26.91 -85.09 -16.22
N ALA A 65 25.63 -85.44 -15.98
CA ALA A 65 24.50 -84.73 -16.58
C ALA A 65 24.47 -83.26 -16.14
N PRO A 66 24.41 -82.28 -17.07
CA PRO A 66 24.31 -80.87 -16.70
C PRO A 66 23.07 -80.61 -15.82
N ALA A 67 23.28 -79.87 -14.72
CA ALA A 67 22.24 -79.63 -13.72
C ALA A 67 20.98 -79.00 -14.31
N ASN A 68 19.81 -79.33 -13.73
CA ASN A 68 18.52 -78.85 -14.21
C ASN A 68 18.48 -77.31 -14.28
N GLY A 69 18.13 -76.76 -15.44
CA GLY A 69 18.08 -75.33 -15.71
C GLY A 69 19.40 -74.71 -16.19
N THR A 70 20.50 -75.48 -16.27
CA THR A 70 21.78 -74.99 -16.81
C THR A 70 21.68 -74.82 -18.32
N LEU A 71 21.99 -73.63 -18.83
CA LEU A 71 22.09 -73.39 -20.28
C LEU A 71 23.38 -74.05 -20.80
N ILE A 72 23.23 -74.99 -21.73
CA ILE A 72 24.33 -75.63 -22.45
C ILE A 72 24.41 -74.95 -23.81
N THR A 73 25.52 -74.26 -24.08
CA THR A 73 25.76 -73.64 -25.39
C THR A 73 26.91 -74.34 -26.06
N ILE A 74 26.67 -74.95 -27.22
CA ILE A 74 27.70 -75.57 -28.05
C ILE A 74 27.85 -74.72 -29.31
N SER A 75 29.06 -74.26 -29.61
CA SER A 75 29.34 -73.36 -30.73
C SER A 75 30.52 -73.83 -31.54
N ARG A 76 30.45 -73.64 -32.86
CA ARG A 76 31.59 -73.80 -33.76
C ARG A 76 32.34 -72.49 -33.90
N GLU A 77 33.64 -72.51 -33.64
CA GLU A 77 34.57 -71.42 -33.98
C GLU A 77 35.73 -71.93 -34.82
N VAL A 78 35.82 -71.47 -36.07
CA VAL A 78 36.92 -71.77 -37.01
C VAL A 78 37.90 -70.61 -37.09
N ASP A 79 39.18 -70.94 -37.33
CA ASP A 79 40.21 -69.95 -37.66
C ASP A 79 39.90 -69.29 -39.01
N ILE A 80 39.87 -67.97 -39.08
CA ILE A 80 39.65 -67.25 -40.35
C ILE A 80 40.94 -67.23 -41.18
N LYS A 81 41.22 -68.34 -41.86
CA LYS A 81 42.38 -68.53 -42.75
C LYS A 81 42.04 -69.49 -43.90
N PRO A 82 42.77 -69.45 -45.04
CA PRO A 82 42.65 -70.47 -46.07
C PRO A 82 43.09 -71.85 -45.55
N LEU A 83 42.43 -72.93 -46.00
CA LEU A 83 42.81 -74.30 -45.64
C LEU A 83 43.86 -74.89 -46.61
N SER A 84 43.82 -74.45 -47.87
CA SER A 84 44.55 -75.10 -48.97
C SER A 84 45.38 -74.12 -49.78
N ASP A 85 46.60 -74.54 -50.11
CA ASP A 85 47.46 -73.85 -51.08
C ASP A 85 47.17 -74.33 -52.51
N PHE A 86 46.67 -73.43 -53.36
CA PHE A 86 46.44 -73.72 -54.78
C PHE A 86 47.67 -73.37 -55.60
N VAL A 87 48.23 -74.36 -56.31
CA VAL A 87 49.37 -74.17 -57.23
C VAL A 87 48.87 -74.08 -58.67
N GLU A 88 49.43 -73.13 -59.43
CA GLU A 88 49.08 -72.89 -60.83
C GLU A 88 49.34 -74.12 -61.72
N SER A 89 48.44 -74.39 -62.67
CA SER A 89 48.50 -75.53 -63.61
C SER A 89 48.45 -76.95 -63.01
N SER A 90 47.98 -77.08 -61.75
CA SER A 90 47.74 -78.40 -61.13
C SER A 90 46.40 -79.02 -61.53
N THR A 91 46.23 -80.32 -61.29
CA THR A 91 44.98 -81.03 -61.55
C THR A 91 43.87 -80.50 -60.65
N PHE A 92 42.67 -80.29 -61.19
CA PHE A 92 41.53 -79.80 -60.43
C PHE A 92 41.11 -80.80 -59.32
N ARG A 93 41.28 -80.38 -58.06
CA ARG A 93 40.91 -81.16 -56.86
C ARG A 93 39.56 -80.69 -56.35
N ALA A 94 38.49 -81.15 -56.99
CA ALA A 94 37.10 -80.80 -56.64
C ALA A 94 36.82 -80.94 -55.13
N ALA A 95 37.44 -81.95 -54.49
CA ALA A 95 37.28 -82.20 -53.07
C ALA A 95 37.83 -81.10 -52.17
N VAL A 96 39.04 -80.66 -52.47
CA VAL A 96 39.76 -79.66 -51.70
C VAL A 96 39.11 -78.29 -51.86
N ILE A 97 38.63 -77.98 -53.06
CA ILE A 97 37.90 -76.72 -53.30
C ILE A 97 36.56 -76.71 -52.58
N ASN A 98 35.84 -77.83 -52.55
CA ASN A 98 34.56 -77.89 -51.84
C ASN A 98 34.75 -77.75 -50.32
N ASP A 99 35.81 -78.34 -49.78
CA ASP A 99 36.18 -78.21 -48.37
C ASP A 99 36.59 -76.75 -48.02
N GLU A 100 37.40 -76.12 -48.86
CA GLU A 100 37.77 -74.69 -48.76
C GLU A 100 36.53 -73.78 -48.76
N ILE A 101 35.59 -74.02 -49.69
CA ILE A 101 34.35 -73.24 -49.78
C ILE A 101 33.49 -73.45 -48.53
N ASN A 102 33.34 -74.67 -48.05
CA ASN A 102 32.59 -74.96 -46.83
C ASN A 102 33.21 -74.23 -45.61
N HIS A 103 34.53 -74.18 -45.51
CA HIS A 103 35.24 -73.46 -44.44
C HIS A 103 35.02 -71.95 -44.49
N ILE A 104 35.06 -71.35 -45.69
CA ILE A 104 34.71 -69.94 -45.89
C ILE A 104 33.28 -69.66 -45.45
N TYR A 105 32.31 -70.51 -45.84
CA TYR A 105 30.93 -70.35 -45.40
C TYR A 105 30.77 -70.52 -43.88
N ALA A 106 31.50 -71.43 -43.25
CA ALA A 106 31.50 -71.58 -41.81
C ALA A 106 32.03 -70.34 -41.08
N ALA A 107 33.10 -69.73 -41.59
CA ALA A 107 33.65 -68.47 -41.09
C ALA A 107 32.64 -67.31 -41.25
N ILE A 108 31.92 -67.25 -42.38
CA ILE A 108 30.87 -66.25 -42.60
C ILE A 108 29.71 -66.42 -41.59
N GLN A 109 29.23 -67.65 -41.38
CA GLN A 109 28.19 -67.94 -40.38
C GLN A 109 28.61 -67.52 -38.96
N GLN A 110 29.88 -67.72 -38.62
CA GLN A 110 30.45 -67.27 -37.34
C GLN A 110 30.49 -65.75 -37.22
N VAL A 111 30.94 -65.05 -38.27
CA VAL A 111 30.95 -63.58 -38.27
C VAL A 111 29.53 -63.01 -38.14
N ASP A 112 28.57 -63.58 -38.86
CA ASP A 112 27.16 -63.18 -38.79
C ASP A 112 26.58 -63.38 -37.38
N SER A 113 26.79 -64.56 -36.78
CA SER A 113 26.36 -64.83 -35.41
C SER A 113 27.00 -63.90 -34.38
N LYS A 114 28.29 -63.57 -34.52
CA LYS A 114 28.98 -62.61 -33.65
C LYS A 114 28.46 -61.17 -33.87
N ALA A 115 28.12 -60.79 -35.10
CA ALA A 115 27.51 -59.49 -35.41
C ALA A 115 26.08 -59.37 -34.84
N GLU A 116 25.32 -60.47 -34.81
CA GLU A 116 24.00 -60.50 -34.17
C GLU A 116 24.08 -60.26 -32.65
N GLN A 117 25.14 -60.67 -31.98
CA GLN A 117 25.28 -60.45 -30.54
C GLN A 117 25.74 -59.03 -30.16
N GLY A 118 26.14 -58.20 -31.14
CA GLY A 118 26.58 -56.83 -30.91
C GLY A 118 25.47 -55.79 -30.74
N PHE A 119 25.82 -54.60 -30.23
CA PHE A 119 24.92 -53.44 -30.21
C PHE A 119 24.71 -52.91 -31.63
N ARG A 120 23.45 -52.92 -32.08
CA ARG A 120 23.08 -52.50 -33.45
C ARG A 120 22.04 -51.38 -33.38
N PRO A 121 22.24 -50.26 -34.08
CA PRO A 121 21.16 -49.30 -34.24
C PRO A 121 20.09 -49.89 -35.17
N PRO A 122 18.84 -49.39 -35.13
CA PRO A 122 17.81 -49.77 -36.09
C PRO A 122 18.28 -49.55 -37.53
N LEU A 123 17.79 -50.36 -38.48
CA LEU A 123 18.12 -50.22 -39.92
C LEU A 123 17.81 -48.82 -40.48
N THR A 124 16.85 -48.12 -39.87
CA THR A 124 16.44 -46.75 -40.24
C THR A 124 17.33 -45.65 -39.64
N ALA A 125 18.29 -45.99 -38.79
CA ALA A 125 19.15 -45.01 -38.14
C ALA A 125 20.16 -44.42 -39.15
N VAL A 126 20.24 -43.09 -39.21
CA VAL A 126 21.18 -42.36 -40.07
C VAL A 126 22.20 -41.64 -39.19
N GLY A 127 23.49 -41.89 -39.44
CA GLY A 127 24.58 -41.16 -38.76
C GLY A 127 24.83 -41.53 -37.30
N VAL A 128 24.21 -42.59 -36.78
CA VAL A 128 24.42 -43.06 -35.40
C VAL A 128 25.72 -43.84 -35.29
N LYS A 129 26.57 -43.47 -34.33
CA LYS A 129 27.81 -44.17 -33.97
C LYS A 129 27.57 -45.05 -32.76
N THR A 130 27.90 -46.34 -32.88
CA THR A 130 27.79 -47.33 -31.78
C THR A 130 29.14 -47.66 -31.12
N GLU A 131 30.16 -46.83 -31.34
CA GLU A 131 31.43 -46.94 -30.64
C GLU A 131 31.23 -46.65 -29.15
N LEU A 132 31.71 -47.55 -28.29
CA LEU A 132 31.64 -47.36 -26.84
C LEU A 132 32.65 -46.29 -26.41
N PRO A 133 32.27 -45.36 -25.51
CA PRO A 133 33.20 -44.40 -24.94
C PRO A 133 34.22 -45.10 -24.03
N ALA A 134 35.35 -44.45 -23.77
CA ALA A 134 36.37 -44.99 -22.85
C ALA A 134 35.76 -45.32 -21.48
N ALA A 135 35.99 -46.54 -21.01
CA ALA A 135 35.39 -47.05 -19.78
C ALA A 135 35.77 -46.18 -18.57
N THR A 136 34.76 -45.63 -17.87
CA THR A 136 34.95 -44.82 -16.66
C THR A 136 34.14 -45.41 -15.51
N ALA A 137 34.80 -45.73 -14.40
CA ALA A 137 34.17 -46.37 -13.26
C ALA A 137 33.03 -45.53 -12.66
N GLY A 138 31.90 -46.18 -12.37
CA GLY A 138 30.72 -45.54 -11.76
C GLY A 138 29.90 -44.67 -12.71
N LYS A 139 30.25 -44.61 -14.00
CA LYS A 139 29.45 -43.96 -15.04
C LYS A 139 28.59 -44.98 -15.78
N ALA A 140 27.39 -44.59 -16.17
CA ALA A 140 26.52 -45.36 -17.04
C ALA A 140 26.79 -45.02 -18.51
N ILE A 141 26.57 -45.97 -19.43
CA ILE A 141 26.55 -45.69 -20.88
C ILE A 141 25.17 -45.17 -21.25
N MET A 142 25.11 -44.04 -21.94
CA MET A 142 23.88 -43.40 -22.39
C MET A 142 24.04 -42.79 -23.78
N TRP A 143 22.93 -42.47 -24.43
CA TRP A 143 22.95 -41.68 -25.67
C TRP A 143 23.41 -40.25 -25.38
N SER A 144 24.19 -39.68 -26.28
CA SER A 144 24.47 -38.25 -26.31
C SER A 144 23.17 -37.45 -26.44
N GLU A 145 23.20 -36.17 -26.04
CA GLU A 145 22.02 -35.29 -26.05
C GLU A 145 21.40 -35.15 -27.45
N ASP A 146 22.23 -35.21 -28.51
CA ASP A 146 21.81 -35.19 -29.90
C ASP A 146 21.38 -36.56 -30.45
N GLY A 147 21.49 -37.63 -29.64
CA GLY A 147 21.13 -39.00 -30.01
C GLY A 147 22.03 -39.66 -31.05
N THR A 148 23.21 -39.10 -31.35
CA THR A 148 24.06 -39.58 -32.45
C THR A 148 25.19 -40.51 -32.01
N SER A 149 25.49 -40.61 -30.71
CA SER A 149 26.61 -41.40 -30.19
C SER A 149 26.37 -41.92 -28.77
N LEU A 150 27.19 -42.87 -28.32
CA LEU A 150 27.20 -43.35 -26.94
C LEU A 150 28.22 -42.56 -26.11
N VAL A 151 27.82 -42.10 -24.93
CA VAL A 151 28.63 -41.31 -23.98
C VAL A 151 28.52 -41.85 -22.55
N ASN A 152 29.51 -41.51 -21.71
CA ASN A 152 29.43 -41.78 -20.28
C ASN A 152 28.53 -40.74 -19.60
N SER A 153 27.76 -41.17 -18.59
CA SER A 153 26.94 -40.27 -17.78
C SER A 153 27.77 -39.21 -17.05
N THR A 154 27.17 -38.05 -16.83
CA THR A 154 27.75 -36.99 -15.99
C THR A 154 27.78 -37.39 -14.53
N ASP A 155 26.75 -38.09 -14.05
CA ASP A 155 26.65 -38.50 -12.65
C ASP A 155 27.42 -39.78 -12.36
N ASN A 156 27.95 -39.88 -11.13
CA ASN A 156 28.50 -41.12 -10.61
C ASN A 156 27.40 -41.92 -9.92
N PHE A 157 26.93 -42.96 -10.59
CA PHE A 157 25.81 -43.77 -10.11
C PHE A 157 26.14 -44.55 -8.83
N ASN A 158 27.42 -44.82 -8.57
CA ASN A 158 27.85 -45.47 -7.32
C ASN A 158 27.70 -44.56 -6.09
N GLN A 159 27.56 -43.23 -6.29
CA GLN A 159 27.51 -42.25 -5.20
C GLN A 159 26.13 -41.60 -5.03
N ILE A 160 25.15 -41.90 -5.89
CA ILE A 160 23.84 -41.25 -5.88
C ILE A 160 23.16 -41.34 -4.51
N VAL A 161 23.14 -42.53 -3.91
CA VAL A 161 22.51 -42.75 -2.59
C VAL A 161 23.24 -41.99 -1.48
N ALA A 162 24.57 -41.98 -1.48
CA ALA A 162 25.38 -41.28 -0.50
C ALA A 162 25.21 -39.75 -0.59
N ASN A 163 25.19 -39.20 -1.81
CA ASN A 163 24.98 -37.78 -2.05
C ASN A 163 23.56 -37.35 -1.63
N ALA A 164 22.55 -38.14 -1.98
CA ALA A 164 21.16 -37.90 -1.58
C ALA A 164 21.00 -37.91 -0.05
N THR A 165 21.64 -38.87 0.63
CA THR A 165 21.63 -38.97 2.10
C THR A 165 22.31 -37.76 2.76
N THR A 166 23.42 -37.30 2.19
CA THR A 166 24.14 -36.11 2.67
C THR A 166 23.29 -34.85 2.55
N LEU A 167 22.66 -34.64 1.40
CA LEU A 167 21.75 -33.51 1.16
C LEU A 167 20.53 -33.54 2.07
N ALA A 168 19.94 -34.72 2.30
CA ALA A 168 18.82 -34.89 3.23
C ALA A 168 19.22 -34.52 4.67
N THR A 169 20.40 -34.95 5.12
CA THR A 169 20.92 -34.66 6.46
C THR A 169 21.20 -33.16 6.64
N ALA A 170 21.82 -32.51 5.65
CA ALA A 170 22.05 -31.07 5.66
C ALA A 170 20.72 -30.27 5.72
N SER A 171 19.71 -30.71 4.96
CA SER A 171 18.39 -30.08 4.95
C SER A 171 17.68 -30.21 6.31
N ALA A 172 17.77 -31.36 6.97
CA ALA A 172 17.23 -31.57 8.32
C ALA A 172 17.92 -30.69 9.39
N SER A 173 19.25 -30.53 9.28
CA SER A 173 20.02 -29.64 10.16
C SER A 173 19.61 -28.17 9.96
N ASN A 174 19.49 -27.71 8.72
CA ASN A 174 19.04 -26.35 8.41
C ASN A 174 17.63 -26.06 8.92
N ALA A 175 16.71 -27.03 8.83
CA ALA A 175 15.37 -26.89 9.42
C ALA A 175 15.43 -26.74 10.95
N SER A 176 16.30 -27.49 11.61
CA SER A 176 16.50 -27.41 13.06
C SER A 176 17.10 -26.06 13.48
N HIS A 177 18.06 -25.52 12.72
CA HIS A 177 18.61 -24.19 12.94
C HIS A 177 17.56 -23.09 12.73
N ALA A 178 16.75 -23.18 11.68
CA ALA A 178 15.67 -22.23 11.42
C ALA A 178 14.64 -22.20 12.57
N LEU A 179 14.26 -23.37 13.09
CA LEU A 179 13.37 -23.47 14.25
C LEU A 179 13.99 -22.85 15.52
N SER A 180 15.28 -23.05 15.73
CA SER A 180 16.01 -22.49 16.87
C SER A 180 16.10 -20.97 16.79
N SER A 181 16.43 -20.43 15.61
CA SER A 181 16.45 -18.99 15.35
C SER A 181 15.08 -18.34 15.53
N LYS A 182 14.00 -19.03 15.12
CA LYS A 182 12.62 -18.58 15.36
C LYS A 182 12.33 -18.43 16.85
N LYS A 183 12.63 -19.46 17.66
CA LYS A 183 12.41 -19.41 19.12
C LYS A 183 13.22 -18.30 19.80
N ALA A 184 14.45 -18.08 19.35
CA ALA A 184 15.29 -16.99 19.86
C ALA A 184 14.67 -15.62 19.53
N ALA A 185 14.14 -15.43 18.32
CA ALA A 185 13.46 -14.21 17.92
C ALA A 185 12.16 -13.97 18.71
N GLU A 186 11.35 -15.01 18.93
CA GLU A 186 10.14 -14.94 19.77
C GLU A 186 10.46 -14.52 21.21
N THR A 187 11.55 -15.06 21.77
CA THR A 187 12.03 -14.68 23.12
C THR A 187 12.49 -13.22 23.16
N ALA A 188 13.23 -12.77 22.14
CA ALA A 188 13.68 -11.38 22.04
C ALA A 188 12.52 -10.40 21.92
N ALA A 189 11.47 -10.75 21.17
CA ALA A 189 10.25 -9.94 21.04
C ALA A 189 9.53 -9.78 22.39
N SER A 190 9.33 -10.88 23.13
CA SER A 190 8.69 -10.84 24.45
C SER A 190 9.49 -9.99 25.45
N ASN A 191 10.82 -10.05 25.42
CA ASN A 191 11.67 -9.20 26.27
C ASN A 191 11.55 -7.70 25.90
N ALA A 192 11.42 -7.38 24.61
CA ALA A 192 11.22 -6.02 24.15
C ALA A 192 9.86 -5.45 24.60
N GLU A 193 8.78 -6.24 24.49
CA GLU A 193 7.44 -5.87 24.98
C GLU A 193 7.43 -5.58 26.48
N LYS A 194 8.11 -6.42 27.27
CA LYS A 194 8.26 -6.22 28.70
C LYS A 194 9.01 -4.92 29.01
N SER A 195 10.12 -4.67 28.32
CA SER A 195 10.92 -3.45 28.48
C SER A 195 10.12 -2.19 28.11
N ALA A 196 9.28 -2.26 27.06
CA ALA A 196 8.42 -1.15 26.66
C ALA A 196 7.33 -0.85 27.71
N SER A 197 6.75 -1.90 28.31
CA SER A 197 5.75 -1.76 29.39
C SER A 197 6.36 -1.14 30.64
N GLU A 198 7.56 -1.58 31.04
CA GLU A 198 8.31 -1.00 32.17
C GLU A 198 8.64 0.48 31.92
N ALA A 199 9.05 0.84 30.71
CA ALA A 199 9.31 2.23 30.33
C ALA A 199 8.02 3.09 30.37
N ALA A 200 6.89 2.56 29.88
CA ALA A 200 5.61 3.27 29.93
C ALA A 200 5.16 3.57 31.36
N SER A 201 5.27 2.60 32.27
CA SER A 201 4.96 2.80 33.69
C SER A 201 5.87 3.84 34.37
N LEU A 202 7.15 3.89 33.99
CA LEU A 202 8.08 4.92 34.49
C LEU A 202 7.70 6.32 33.99
N VAL A 203 7.30 6.45 32.72
CA VAL A 203 6.85 7.74 32.16
C VAL A 203 5.57 8.21 32.84
N GLU A 204 4.62 7.29 33.09
CA GLU A 204 3.39 7.62 33.81
C GLU A 204 3.69 8.14 35.23
N ALA A 205 4.53 7.43 35.99
CA ALA A 205 4.95 7.86 37.32
C ALA A 205 5.68 9.22 37.31
N PHE A 206 6.53 9.45 36.30
CA PHE A 206 7.21 10.73 36.12
C PHE A 206 6.23 11.87 35.85
N ASN A 207 5.27 11.67 34.94
CA ASN A 207 4.27 12.68 34.62
C ASN A 207 3.40 13.01 35.83
N THR A 208 2.98 12.02 36.62
CA THR A 208 2.25 12.27 37.88
C THR A 208 3.04 13.15 38.83
N THR A 209 4.35 12.89 38.98
CA THR A 209 5.22 13.71 39.84
C THR A 209 5.34 15.14 39.32
N VAL A 210 5.46 15.33 38.00
CA VAL A 210 5.55 16.66 37.37
C VAL A 210 4.25 17.44 37.54
N ASP A 211 3.10 16.78 37.41
CA ASP A 211 1.78 17.39 37.60
C ASP A 211 1.63 17.87 39.05
N GLU A 212 1.97 17.03 40.04
CA GLU A 212 1.93 17.39 41.47
C GLU A 212 2.82 18.62 41.80
N GLU A 213 4.05 18.65 41.27
CA GLU A 213 4.96 19.79 41.45
C GLU A 213 4.47 21.06 40.74
N THR A 214 3.87 20.91 39.55
CA THR A 214 3.31 22.03 38.79
C THR A 214 2.12 22.65 39.50
N ASP A 215 1.21 21.82 40.02
CA ASP A 215 0.05 22.27 40.80
C ASP A 215 0.50 23.02 42.06
N ALA A 216 1.48 22.48 42.80
CA ALA A 216 2.06 23.14 43.97
C ALA A 216 2.71 24.49 43.62
N PHE A 217 3.39 24.58 42.48
CA PHE A 217 3.96 25.84 41.99
C PHE A 217 2.88 26.88 41.67
N LEU A 218 1.83 26.48 40.94
CA LEU A 218 0.72 27.35 40.57
C LEU A 218 -0.02 27.88 41.81
N GLU A 219 -0.25 27.02 42.81
CA GLU A 219 -0.87 27.42 44.08
C GLU A 219 -0.02 28.46 44.83
N ASN A 220 1.30 28.27 44.87
CA ASN A 220 2.22 29.22 45.49
C ASN A 220 2.24 30.58 44.75
N VAL A 221 2.25 30.57 43.41
CA VAL A 221 2.18 31.79 42.59
C VAL A 221 0.87 32.54 42.84
N ALA A 222 -0.26 31.83 42.93
CA ALA A 222 -1.56 32.43 43.24
C ALA A 222 -1.57 33.08 44.64
N LEU A 223 -1.02 32.40 45.65
CA LEU A 223 -0.85 32.92 47.01
C LEU A 223 0.02 34.19 47.06
N GLN A 224 1.17 34.17 46.38
CA GLN A 224 2.07 35.33 46.31
C GLN A 224 1.42 36.51 45.59
N THR A 225 0.73 36.25 44.47
CA THR A 225 0.02 37.27 43.70
C THR A 225 -1.12 37.88 44.52
N GLY A 226 -1.90 37.05 45.22
CA GLY A 226 -2.95 37.51 46.13
C GLY A 226 -2.40 38.38 47.26
N THR A 227 -1.26 37.99 47.85
CA THR A 227 -0.57 38.77 48.89
C THR A 227 -0.06 40.10 48.35
N PHE A 228 0.57 40.10 47.17
CA PHE A 228 1.02 41.31 46.51
C PHE A 228 -0.13 42.27 46.22
N ASN A 229 -1.23 41.77 45.63
CA ASN A 229 -2.41 42.57 45.32
C ASN A 229 -3.03 43.17 46.57
N LYS A 230 -3.15 42.39 47.65
CA LYS A 230 -3.63 42.88 48.94
C LYS A 230 -2.74 44.01 49.49
N ASN A 231 -1.42 43.80 49.53
CA ASN A 231 -0.47 44.82 49.99
C ASN A 231 -0.54 46.10 49.14
N ALA A 232 -0.70 45.95 47.82
CA ALA A 232 -0.85 47.07 46.90
C ALA A 232 -2.16 47.84 47.17
N SER A 233 -3.28 47.15 47.37
CA SER A 233 -4.56 47.76 47.74
C SER A 233 -4.49 48.51 49.07
N GLU A 234 -3.84 47.92 50.09
CA GLU A 234 -3.62 48.56 51.39
C GLU A 234 -2.77 49.84 51.25
N LYS A 235 -1.68 49.79 50.47
CA LYS A 235 -0.84 50.97 50.21
C LYS A 235 -1.55 52.06 49.43
N ILE A 236 -2.43 51.69 48.49
CA ILE A 236 -3.27 52.64 47.77
C ILE A 236 -4.26 53.30 48.73
N SER A 237 -4.90 52.53 49.63
CA SER A 237 -5.80 53.07 50.66
C SER A 237 -5.06 54.03 51.58
N GLU A 238 -3.87 53.68 52.06
CA GLU A 238 -3.02 54.56 52.88
C GLU A 238 -2.67 55.87 52.15
N ALA A 239 -2.35 55.80 50.86
CA ALA A 239 -2.04 56.98 50.04
C ALA A 239 -3.29 57.85 49.80
N GLN A 240 -4.46 57.24 49.64
CA GLN A 240 -5.75 57.94 49.55
C GLN A 240 -6.09 58.64 50.85
N ASP A 241 -5.97 57.96 51.99
CA ASP A 241 -6.20 58.53 53.32
C ASP A 241 -5.25 59.70 53.60
N ALA A 242 -3.96 59.57 53.22
CA ALA A 242 -2.98 60.64 53.33
C ALA A 242 -3.31 61.84 52.43
N ALA A 243 -3.77 61.61 51.20
CA ALA A 243 -4.21 62.66 50.30
C ALA A 243 -5.47 63.37 50.83
N THR A 244 -6.45 62.64 51.36
CA THR A 244 -7.65 63.21 52.01
C THR A 244 -7.29 64.01 53.27
N ALA A 245 -6.33 63.54 54.07
CA ALA A 245 -5.81 64.27 55.22
C ALA A 245 -5.08 65.56 54.82
N ALA A 246 -4.32 65.53 53.72
CA ALA A 246 -3.65 66.72 53.17
C ALA A 246 -4.67 67.75 52.66
N ILE A 247 -5.69 67.30 51.91
CA ILE A 247 -6.78 68.15 51.43
C ILE A 247 -7.54 68.78 52.60
N THR A 248 -7.88 68.01 53.64
CA THR A 248 -8.58 68.55 54.82
C THR A 248 -7.72 69.48 55.67
N ALA A 249 -6.39 69.31 55.68
CA ALA A 249 -5.46 70.26 56.29
C ALA A 249 -5.38 71.58 55.48
N GLU A 250 -5.38 71.51 54.15
CA GLU A 250 -5.45 72.67 53.25
C GLU A 250 -6.81 73.40 53.36
N GLU A 251 -7.91 72.65 53.44
CA GLU A 251 -9.28 73.15 53.62
C GLU A 251 -9.45 73.89 54.98
N ARG A 252 -8.89 73.35 56.07
CA ARG A 252 -8.90 73.99 57.40
C ARG A 252 -8.04 75.25 57.46
N ALA A 253 -6.94 75.29 56.71
CA ALA A 253 -6.10 76.49 56.60
C ALA A 253 -6.78 77.59 55.78
N ARG A 254 -7.65 77.24 54.82
CA ARG A 254 -8.31 78.20 53.91
C ARG A 254 -9.66 78.75 54.42
N ILE A 255 -10.45 77.96 55.17
CA ILE A 255 -11.73 78.42 55.77
C ILE A 255 -11.52 79.53 56.82
N ILE A 256 -10.34 79.60 57.43
CA ILE A 256 -10.00 80.65 58.40
C ILE A 256 -9.69 82.00 57.71
N ALA A 257 -9.55 82.04 56.37
CA ALA A 257 -8.85 83.12 55.68
C ALA A 257 -9.57 83.79 54.48
N GLU A 258 -10.91 83.78 54.35
CA GLU A 258 -11.72 84.56 53.36
C GLU A 258 -12.03 83.85 52.01
N GLY A 259 -13.30 83.76 51.58
CA GLY A 259 -13.69 83.33 50.22
C GLY A 259 -15.22 83.18 49.99
N SER A 260 -15.71 83.45 48.77
CA SER A 260 -17.15 83.61 48.42
C SER A 260 -17.78 82.41 47.68
N GLU A 261 -19.13 82.29 47.69
CA GLU A 261 -19.90 81.10 47.27
C GLU A 261 -19.73 80.68 45.79
N GLU A 262 -19.47 81.60 44.87
CA GLU A 262 -19.35 81.27 43.43
C GLU A 262 -18.02 80.57 43.09
N GLU A 263 -16.96 80.81 43.86
CA GLU A 263 -15.65 80.17 43.69
C GLU A 263 -15.65 78.71 44.20
N ILE A 264 -16.62 78.38 45.09
CA ILE A 264 -16.81 77.05 45.69
C ILE A 264 -17.49 76.09 44.69
N LEU A 265 -18.43 76.58 43.88
CA LEU A 265 -19.19 75.75 42.92
C LEU A 265 -18.36 75.37 41.68
N ALA A 266 -17.46 76.26 41.23
CA ALA A 266 -16.56 76.00 40.10
C ALA A 266 -15.45 74.97 40.42
N LEU A 267 -15.07 74.85 41.70
CA LEU A 267 -14.05 73.91 42.16
C LEU A 267 -14.61 72.47 42.31
N ASN A 268 -15.83 72.35 42.83
CA ASN A 268 -16.53 71.06 42.99
C ASN A 268 -16.74 70.31 41.66
N ASN A 269 -17.05 71.03 40.58
CA ASN A 269 -17.29 70.44 39.26
C ASN A 269 -16.00 69.96 38.56
N ASN A 270 -14.84 70.55 38.89
CA ASN A 270 -13.55 70.15 38.31
C ASN A 270 -12.90 68.96 39.05
N LEU A 271 -13.09 68.87 40.37
CA LEU A 271 -12.62 67.74 41.19
C LEU A 271 -13.31 66.43 40.81
N ALA A 272 -14.64 66.44 40.64
CA ALA A 272 -15.40 65.26 40.21
C ALA A 272 -15.00 64.75 38.82
N ARG A 273 -14.62 65.65 37.91
CA ARG A 273 -14.21 65.32 36.53
C ARG A 273 -12.81 64.71 36.48
N SER A 274 -11.91 65.13 37.37
CA SER A 274 -10.55 64.57 37.47
C SER A 274 -10.52 63.18 38.13
N ALA A 275 -11.41 62.91 39.09
CA ALA A 275 -11.50 61.60 39.75
C ALA A 275 -12.00 60.50 38.79
N MET A 276 -12.90 60.81 37.85
CA MET A 276 -13.35 59.88 36.81
C MET A 276 -12.27 59.63 35.73
N ASP A 277 -11.47 60.64 35.38
CA ASP A 277 -10.40 60.51 34.37
C ASP A 277 -9.23 59.64 34.87
N TRP A 278 -8.90 59.73 36.17
CA TRP A 278 -7.88 58.88 36.79
C TRP A 278 -8.33 57.43 36.99
N ALA A 279 -9.62 57.18 37.24
CA ALA A 279 -10.19 55.82 37.29
C ALA A 279 -10.18 55.13 35.91
N LEU A 280 -10.37 55.89 34.83
CA LEU A 280 -10.33 55.38 33.46
C LEU A 280 -8.90 55.09 32.97
N LEU A 281 -7.91 55.82 33.47
CA LEU A 281 -6.49 55.64 33.12
C LEU A 281 -5.84 54.48 33.89
N ALA A 282 -6.30 54.18 35.11
CA ALA A 282 -5.83 53.06 35.92
C ALA A 282 -6.25 51.68 35.36
N GLY A 283 -7.27 51.61 34.50
CA GLY A 283 -7.75 50.37 33.86
C GLY A 283 -7.03 49.98 32.55
N ARG A 284 -6.04 50.76 32.08
CA ARG A 284 -5.47 50.61 30.73
C ARG A 284 -4.15 49.83 30.63
N ASN A 285 -3.62 49.28 31.72
CA ASN A 285 -2.32 48.59 31.72
C ASN A 285 -2.34 47.11 32.16
N SER A 286 -3.50 46.45 32.21
CA SER A 286 -3.56 44.99 32.35
C SER A 286 -3.67 44.34 30.97
N ALA A 287 -2.77 43.40 30.68
CA ALA A 287 -2.93 42.48 29.55
C ALA A 287 -4.26 41.72 29.69
N GLY A 288 -5.31 42.19 29.03
CA GLY A 288 -6.64 41.57 29.06
C GLY A 288 -6.64 40.21 28.37
N ILE A 289 -7.61 39.37 28.71
CA ILE A 289 -7.87 38.12 28.00
C ILE A 289 -8.41 38.49 26.60
N VAL A 290 -7.83 37.90 25.56
CA VAL A 290 -8.26 38.17 24.17
C VAL A 290 -9.60 37.49 23.88
N PRO A 291 -10.50 38.10 23.09
CA PRO A 291 -11.73 37.43 22.65
C PRO A 291 -11.44 36.23 21.75
N ASP A 292 -12.43 35.35 21.61
CA ASP A 292 -12.38 34.23 20.67
C ASP A 292 -12.30 34.70 19.19
N ASN A 293 -12.03 33.78 18.27
CA ASN A 293 -12.00 34.07 16.84
C ASN A 293 -13.37 34.54 16.34
N VAL A 294 -13.37 35.40 15.32
CA VAL A 294 -14.60 35.71 14.59
C VAL A 294 -15.10 34.44 13.88
N LYS A 295 -16.43 34.34 13.72
CA LYS A 295 -17.11 33.15 13.20
C LYS A 295 -17.74 33.45 11.85
N LYS A 296 -18.09 32.42 11.07
CA LYS A 296 -18.80 32.55 9.77
C LYS A 296 -18.17 33.57 8.81
N MET A 297 -16.85 33.61 8.75
CA MET A 297 -16.17 34.53 7.84
C MET A 297 -16.45 34.14 6.40
N ARG A 298 -16.84 35.13 5.58
CA ARG A 298 -16.99 34.96 4.14
C ARG A 298 -16.42 36.15 3.41
N ILE A 299 -15.67 35.87 2.35
CA ILE A 299 -15.17 36.86 1.41
C ILE A 299 -15.75 36.54 0.03
N VAL A 300 -16.33 37.55 -0.62
CA VAL A 300 -16.82 37.44 -2.00
C VAL A 300 -16.18 38.55 -2.82
N ARG A 301 -15.54 38.19 -3.93
CA ARG A 301 -14.88 39.13 -4.83
C ARG A 301 -15.70 39.26 -6.11
N ASP A 302 -15.97 40.50 -6.51
CA ASP A 302 -16.63 40.85 -7.77
C ASP A 302 -15.88 42.03 -8.41
N GLY A 303 -14.97 41.71 -9.33
CA GLY A 303 -13.97 42.65 -9.83
C GLY A 303 -13.15 43.25 -8.68
N LYS A 304 -13.13 44.59 -8.57
CA LYS A 304 -12.45 45.31 -7.48
C LYS A 304 -13.24 45.32 -6.16
N ASN A 305 -14.51 44.94 -6.18
CA ASN A 305 -15.35 45.00 -4.99
C ASN A 305 -15.21 43.71 -4.19
N VAL A 306 -14.92 43.87 -2.90
CA VAL A 306 -14.79 42.78 -1.95
C VAL A 306 -15.84 42.95 -0.88
N SER A 307 -16.66 41.92 -0.71
CA SER A 307 -17.69 41.84 0.32
C SER A 307 -17.21 40.93 1.45
N LEU A 308 -17.11 41.49 2.66
CA LEU A 308 -16.63 40.81 3.87
C LEU A 308 -17.80 40.61 4.84
N PHE A 309 -18.03 39.37 5.26
CA PHE A 309 -19.04 38.99 6.25
C PHE A 309 -18.37 38.26 7.41
N TRP A 310 -18.81 38.50 8.64
CA TRP A 310 -18.35 37.76 9.81
C TRP A 310 -19.35 37.92 10.96
N LYS A 311 -19.32 36.97 11.89
CA LYS A 311 -19.99 37.05 13.17
C LYS A 311 -18.95 37.33 14.25
N ASP A 312 -19.15 38.41 15.00
CA ASP A 312 -18.29 38.75 16.14
C ASP A 312 -18.32 37.63 17.20
N PRO A 313 -17.23 37.41 17.95
CA PRO A 313 -17.20 36.40 19.00
C PRO A 313 -18.22 36.72 20.11
N ASP A 314 -18.67 35.66 20.78
CA ASP A 314 -19.46 35.79 22.01
C ASP A 314 -18.52 36.14 23.16
N ASP A 315 -19.08 36.57 24.30
CA ASP A 315 -18.27 36.76 25.51
C ASP A 315 -17.75 35.41 26.00
N THR A 316 -16.54 35.39 26.52
CA THR A 316 -15.95 34.17 27.08
C THR A 316 -16.45 33.98 28.50
N ILE A 317 -17.16 32.88 28.72
CA ILE A 317 -17.74 32.51 30.02
C ILE A 317 -17.15 31.16 30.44
N ILE A 318 -16.53 31.11 31.62
CA ILE A 318 -16.03 29.88 32.25
C ILE A 318 -16.76 29.72 33.59
N GLU A 319 -17.36 28.55 33.82
CA GLU A 319 -18.12 28.24 35.05
C GLU A 319 -19.19 29.29 35.42
N GLY A 320 -19.80 29.92 34.41
CA GLY A 320 -20.82 30.95 34.60
C GLY A 320 -20.28 32.36 34.89
N GLN A 321 -18.96 32.56 34.96
CA GLN A 321 -18.33 33.87 35.09
C GLN A 321 -17.82 34.38 33.74
N THR A 322 -18.17 35.63 33.39
CA THR A 322 -17.63 36.30 32.21
C THR A 322 -16.18 36.71 32.46
N ILE A 323 -15.24 36.11 31.73
CA ILE A 323 -13.80 36.38 31.86
C ILE A 323 -13.25 37.25 30.72
N CYS A 324 -13.96 37.37 29.60
CA CYS A 324 -13.63 38.29 28.52
C CYS A 324 -14.91 38.80 27.88
N THR A 325 -15.07 40.13 27.81
CA THR A 325 -16.18 40.78 27.12
C THR A 325 -15.69 41.32 25.79
N TRP A 326 -16.32 40.91 24.68
CA TRP A 326 -16.03 41.50 23.37
C TRP A 326 -16.53 42.95 23.31
N HIS A 327 -15.74 43.84 22.70
CA HIS A 327 -16.07 45.25 22.55
C HIS A 327 -15.99 45.74 21.10
N THR A 328 -15.00 45.30 20.32
CA THR A 328 -14.80 45.81 18.95
C THR A 328 -14.18 44.76 18.05
N THR A 329 -14.54 44.73 16.76
CA THR A 329 -13.80 43.97 15.74
C THR A 329 -13.21 44.92 14.71
N TYR A 330 -11.89 44.94 14.59
CA TYR A 330 -11.20 45.71 13.56
C TYR A 330 -11.07 44.89 12.27
N ILE A 331 -11.44 45.46 11.13
CA ILE A 331 -11.23 44.88 9.81
C ILE A 331 -10.10 45.65 9.15
N VAL A 332 -9.02 44.94 8.80
CA VAL A 332 -7.80 45.54 8.25
C VAL A 332 -7.50 44.93 6.89
N ARG A 333 -7.01 45.77 5.97
CA ARG A 333 -6.58 45.39 4.63
C ARG A 333 -5.10 45.68 4.43
N LYS A 334 -4.38 44.79 3.76
CA LYS A 334 -2.98 44.99 3.37
C LYS A 334 -2.70 44.39 1.99
N ALA A 335 -1.86 45.06 1.20
CA ALA A 335 -1.42 44.57 -0.09
C ALA A 335 -0.32 43.51 0.05
N GLY A 336 -0.40 42.45 -0.74
CA GLY A 336 0.64 41.42 -0.88
C GLY A 336 0.68 40.36 0.23
N ASN A 337 0.22 40.64 1.45
CA ASN A 337 0.14 39.67 2.55
C ASN A 337 -1.00 40.01 3.53
N TYR A 338 -1.46 39.02 4.30
CA TYR A 338 -2.41 39.21 5.39
C TYR A 338 -1.87 40.17 6.47
N PRO A 339 -2.68 41.13 6.95
CA PRO A 339 -2.37 41.88 8.17
C PRO A 339 -2.09 40.94 9.35
N VAL A 340 -1.05 41.22 10.13
CA VAL A 340 -0.69 40.43 11.34
C VAL A 340 -1.19 41.04 12.65
N ASN A 341 -1.57 42.32 12.64
CA ASN A 341 -2.22 43.01 13.76
C ASN A 341 -3.11 44.15 13.26
N ALA A 342 -3.84 44.79 14.18
CA ALA A 342 -4.79 45.85 13.86
C ALA A 342 -4.15 47.13 13.29
N GLU A 343 -2.84 47.29 13.47
CA GLU A 343 -2.03 48.42 13.01
C GLU A 343 -1.25 48.11 11.71
N ASP A 344 -1.31 46.86 11.22
CA ASP A 344 -0.57 46.37 10.05
C ASP A 344 -1.39 46.48 8.75
N GLY A 345 -1.75 47.72 8.38
CA GLY A 345 -2.45 48.02 7.12
C GLY A 345 -3.52 49.10 7.28
N ASP A 346 -4.42 49.17 6.31
CA ASP A 346 -5.54 50.10 6.32
C ASP A 346 -6.68 49.54 7.16
N VAL A 347 -7.04 50.20 8.26
CA VAL A 347 -8.25 49.86 9.02
C VAL A 347 -9.47 50.31 8.25
N LEU A 348 -10.22 49.36 7.71
CA LEU A 348 -11.44 49.59 6.92
C LEU A 348 -12.65 49.87 7.81
N LEU A 349 -12.69 49.23 8.98
CA LEU A 349 -13.80 49.32 9.92
C LEU A 349 -13.34 48.96 11.33
N ALA A 350 -13.88 49.68 12.33
CA ALA A 350 -13.91 49.24 13.72
C ALA A 350 -15.37 48.99 14.14
N ASN A 351 -15.82 47.73 14.09
CA ASN A 351 -17.20 47.38 14.38
C ASN A 351 -17.43 47.28 15.89
N GLN A 352 -18.26 48.17 16.43
CA GLN A 352 -18.70 48.14 17.83
C GLN A 352 -20.13 47.60 18.00
N ASN A 353 -20.81 47.23 16.90
CA ASN A 353 -22.16 46.67 16.93
C ASN A 353 -22.09 45.16 16.70
N ARG A 354 -22.15 44.38 17.78
CA ARG A 354 -22.01 42.92 17.71
C ARG A 354 -23.00 42.30 16.73
N GLY A 355 -22.51 41.44 15.85
CA GLY A 355 -23.33 40.65 14.92
C GLY A 355 -23.87 41.45 13.72
N ARG A 356 -23.57 42.75 13.60
CA ARG A 356 -24.04 43.60 12.50
C ARG A 356 -23.70 43.06 11.11
N TYR A 357 -22.54 42.43 10.97
CA TYR A 357 -22.00 41.99 9.68
C TYR A 357 -22.10 40.47 9.44
N GLU A 358 -22.93 39.77 10.24
CA GLU A 358 -23.15 38.33 10.04
C GLU A 358 -23.89 38.07 8.71
N ASN A 359 -24.93 38.88 8.43
CA ASN A 359 -25.76 38.75 7.23
C ASN A 359 -25.70 39.98 6.32
N THR A 360 -24.85 40.96 6.63
CA THR A 360 -24.66 42.19 5.86
C THR A 360 -23.17 42.39 5.62
N ALA A 361 -22.74 42.61 4.39
CA ALA A 361 -21.33 42.78 4.08
C ALA A 361 -20.80 44.16 4.48
N VAL A 362 -19.53 44.23 4.84
CA VAL A 362 -18.72 45.40 4.51
C VAL A 362 -18.28 45.26 3.07
N VAL A 363 -18.69 46.21 2.22
CA VAL A 363 -18.24 46.27 0.83
C VAL A 363 -17.11 47.27 0.73
N VAL A 364 -15.96 46.83 0.24
CA VAL A 364 -14.79 47.67 -0.02
C VAL A 364 -14.35 47.55 -1.46
N THR A 365 -13.81 48.64 -2.02
CA THR A 365 -13.23 48.64 -3.36
C THR A 365 -11.72 48.65 -3.25
N GLU A 366 -11.06 47.70 -3.91
CA GLU A 366 -9.60 47.61 -3.97
C GLU A 366 -9.01 48.76 -4.81
N PRO A 367 -7.96 49.44 -4.31
CA PRO A 367 -7.49 50.68 -4.91
C PRO A 367 -6.56 50.50 -6.13
N ASP A 368 -6.00 49.31 -6.36
CA ASP A 368 -5.00 49.04 -7.40
C ASP A 368 -5.23 47.67 -8.05
N ASP A 369 -5.28 47.62 -9.40
CA ASP A 369 -5.50 46.39 -10.17
C ASP A 369 -4.27 45.48 -10.25
N GLY A 370 -3.08 46.00 -9.96
CA GLY A 370 -1.83 45.25 -10.01
C GLY A 370 -1.44 44.56 -8.71
N LYS A 371 -2.26 44.68 -7.65
CA LYS A 371 -1.93 44.17 -6.31
C LYS A 371 -3.06 43.33 -5.76
N GLU A 372 -2.70 42.17 -5.22
CA GLU A 372 -3.62 41.37 -4.43
C GLU A 372 -3.71 41.93 -3.00
N TYR A 373 -4.93 42.11 -2.50
CA TYR A 373 -5.19 42.57 -1.14
C TYR A 373 -5.74 41.45 -0.27
N PHE A 374 -5.26 41.43 0.97
CA PHE A 374 -5.60 40.46 1.99
C PHE A 374 -6.29 41.17 3.16
N TYR A 375 -7.17 40.45 3.84
CA TYR A 375 -8.04 41.01 4.87
C TYR A 375 -7.99 40.16 6.13
N SER A 376 -7.90 40.80 7.29
CA SER A 376 -7.94 40.14 8.60
C SER A 376 -8.91 40.87 9.53
N ALA A 377 -9.60 40.11 10.38
CA ALA A 377 -10.35 40.62 11.52
C ALA A 377 -9.51 40.53 12.80
N PHE A 378 -9.63 41.51 13.68
CA PHE A 378 -9.00 41.52 15.00
C PHE A 378 -10.06 41.87 16.05
N PRO A 379 -10.78 40.89 16.60
CA PRO A 379 -11.70 41.13 17.70
C PRO A 379 -10.92 41.53 18.97
N ALA A 380 -11.46 42.48 19.71
CA ALA A 380 -10.85 43.13 20.85
C ALA A 380 -11.80 43.15 22.05
N SER A 381 -11.24 42.90 23.24
CA SER A 381 -12.00 42.93 24.50
C SER A 381 -12.29 44.36 24.96
N SER A 382 -13.14 44.51 25.98
CA SER A 382 -13.37 45.80 26.68
C SER A 382 -12.10 46.42 27.26
N GLU A 383 -11.11 45.58 27.59
CA GLU A 383 -9.80 45.97 28.10
C GLU A 383 -8.81 46.29 26.96
N GLY A 384 -9.22 46.14 25.71
CA GLY A 384 -8.42 46.46 24.52
C GLY A 384 -7.48 45.34 24.05
N ALA A 385 -7.52 44.16 24.65
CA ALA A 385 -6.73 43.01 24.22
C ALA A 385 -7.27 42.48 22.88
N LYS A 386 -6.40 42.38 21.86
CA LYS A 386 -6.78 42.00 20.48
C LYS A 386 -6.37 40.57 20.17
N ASN A 387 -7.27 39.80 19.55
CA ASN A 387 -6.96 38.46 19.05
C ASN A 387 -6.24 38.55 17.71
N LEU A 388 -4.98 38.08 17.67
CA LEU A 388 -4.08 38.11 16.51
C LEU A 388 -4.03 36.78 15.73
N SER A 389 -4.95 35.87 16.03
CA SER A 389 -4.97 34.54 15.44
C SER A 389 -5.04 34.60 13.91
N PRO A 390 -4.18 33.84 13.20
CA PRO A 390 -4.31 33.63 11.75
C PRO A 390 -5.67 33.08 11.33
N ARG A 391 -6.46 32.51 12.26
CA ARG A 391 -7.83 32.05 12.00
C ARG A 391 -8.82 33.17 11.75
N ASN A 392 -8.47 34.43 12.00
CA ASN A 392 -9.30 35.59 11.69
C ASN A 392 -8.97 36.20 10.31
N ARG A 393 -8.23 35.49 9.46
CA ARG A 393 -7.90 35.90 8.09
C ARG A 393 -9.04 35.52 7.16
N PHE A 394 -9.56 36.49 6.41
CA PHE A 394 -10.62 36.22 5.44
C PHE A 394 -10.12 35.32 4.31
N GLY A 395 -10.93 34.32 3.96
CA GLY A 395 -10.56 33.31 2.98
C GLY A 395 -9.78 32.12 3.55
N VAL A 396 -9.42 32.16 4.84
CA VAL A 396 -8.86 31.00 5.55
C VAL A 396 -9.98 30.27 6.28
N TRP A 397 -10.00 28.94 6.22
CA TRP A 397 -10.98 28.12 6.92
C TRP A 397 -10.34 26.95 7.67
N VAL A 398 -10.99 26.54 8.75
CA VAL A 398 -10.74 25.28 9.47
C VAL A 398 -12.04 24.53 9.63
N TYR A 399 -12.13 23.35 9.03
CA TYR A 399 -13.26 22.45 9.21
C TYR A 399 -12.82 21.22 9.97
N GLY A 400 -13.66 20.69 10.85
CA GLY A 400 -13.27 19.52 11.63
C GLY A 400 -14.44 18.75 12.20
N PHE A 401 -14.16 17.49 12.52
CA PHE A 401 -15.07 16.60 13.21
C PHE A 401 -14.37 15.87 14.34
N VAL A 402 -15.18 15.39 15.28
CA VAL A 402 -14.81 14.59 16.43
C VAL A 402 -15.58 13.29 16.40
N ILE A 403 -14.90 12.18 16.61
CA ILE A 403 -15.50 10.86 16.80
C ILE A 403 -15.33 10.49 18.28
N ASP A 404 -16.45 10.35 18.99
CA ASP A 404 -16.49 9.83 20.35
C ASP A 404 -16.43 8.30 20.32
N GLU A 405 -15.28 7.72 20.68
CA GLU A 405 -15.04 6.28 20.64
C GLU A 405 -15.78 5.53 21.76
N THR A 406 -16.46 6.23 22.68
CA THR A 406 -17.34 5.61 23.68
C THR A 406 -18.77 5.44 23.21
N ASP A 407 -19.18 6.19 22.18
CA ASP A 407 -20.48 6.03 21.54
C ASP A 407 -20.34 5.00 20.40
N PRO A 408 -20.93 3.80 20.52
CA PRO A 408 -20.81 2.81 19.48
C PRO A 408 -21.62 3.16 18.24
N VAL A 409 -22.59 4.08 18.28
CA VAL A 409 -23.54 4.30 17.18
C VAL A 409 -22.92 5.17 16.09
N GLU A 410 -22.87 4.64 14.86
CA GLU A 410 -22.14 5.25 13.74
C GLU A 410 -22.60 6.68 13.36
N GLU A 411 -23.84 7.04 13.67
CA GLU A 411 -24.39 8.37 13.39
C GLU A 411 -24.16 9.37 14.54
N THR A 412 -24.31 8.94 15.80
CA THR A 412 -24.25 9.86 16.96
C THR A 412 -22.84 10.02 17.52
N CYS A 413 -21.93 9.09 17.23
CA CYS A 413 -20.53 9.19 17.64
C CYS A 413 -19.79 10.33 16.93
N VAL A 414 -20.31 10.84 15.80
CA VAL A 414 -19.68 11.91 15.02
C VAL A 414 -20.34 13.26 15.32
N SER A 415 -19.52 14.23 15.74
CA SER A 415 -19.93 15.63 15.89
C SER A 415 -18.96 16.58 15.20
N TYR A 416 -19.39 17.79 14.85
CA TYR A 416 -18.46 18.82 14.40
C TYR A 416 -17.75 19.42 15.61
N ASP A 417 -16.46 19.66 15.46
CA ASP A 417 -15.66 20.24 16.54
C ASP A 417 -16.13 21.67 16.83
N GLU A 418 -16.38 21.98 18.10
CA GLU A 418 -16.80 23.31 18.56
C GLU A 418 -15.78 24.41 18.24
N ASN A 419 -14.51 24.00 18.08
CA ASN A 419 -13.39 24.86 17.72
C ASN A 419 -13.23 25.02 16.21
N CYS A 420 -14.07 24.43 15.37
CA CYS A 420 -14.00 24.57 13.91
C CYS A 420 -15.14 25.42 13.35
N ASP A 421 -14.92 25.95 12.15
CA ASP A 421 -15.82 26.93 11.53
C ASP A 421 -17.14 26.26 11.06
N ASN A 422 -17.11 24.94 10.84
CA ASN A 422 -18.24 24.11 10.43
C ASN A 422 -19.11 23.60 11.59
N ARG A 423 -18.89 24.03 12.84
CA ARG A 423 -19.64 23.52 14.01
C ARG A 423 -21.17 23.63 13.92
N PHE A 424 -21.66 24.51 13.04
CA PHE A 424 -23.07 24.78 12.79
C PHE A 424 -23.57 24.28 11.44
N TYR A 425 -22.72 23.58 10.66
CA TYR A 425 -23.10 23.17 9.32
C TYR A 425 -24.17 22.08 9.37
N GLU A 426 -25.01 22.03 8.35
CA GLU A 426 -25.88 20.90 8.09
C GLU A 426 -25.14 19.85 7.25
N LYS A 427 -25.31 18.57 7.62
CA LYS A 427 -24.66 17.44 6.95
C LYS A 427 -25.26 17.19 5.56
N SER A 428 -24.46 16.63 4.66
CA SER A 428 -24.95 16.12 3.38
C SER A 428 -25.63 14.76 3.55
N TYR A 429 -26.56 14.44 2.64
CA TYR A 429 -27.18 13.11 2.58
C TYR A 429 -27.77 12.83 1.18
N MET A 430 -27.96 11.55 0.86
CA MET A 430 -28.76 11.13 -0.28
C MET A 430 -30.24 11.04 0.12
N ASP A 431 -31.10 11.83 -0.53
CA ASP A 431 -32.55 11.66 -0.45
C ASP A 431 -32.97 10.56 -1.44
N PHE A 432 -33.03 9.33 -0.93
CA PHE A 432 -33.40 8.16 -1.74
C PHE A 432 -34.83 8.20 -2.28
N ALA A 433 -35.75 8.88 -1.59
CA ALA A 433 -37.14 8.97 -2.03
C ALA A 433 -37.30 9.84 -3.28
N ASN A 434 -36.45 10.86 -3.42
CA ASN A 434 -36.44 11.80 -4.52
C ASN A 434 -35.29 11.61 -5.53
N ASP A 435 -34.47 10.57 -5.33
CA ASP A 435 -33.25 10.29 -6.12
C ASP A 435 -32.34 11.52 -6.27
N LYS A 436 -32.12 12.23 -5.15
CA LYS A 436 -31.44 13.52 -5.14
C LYS A 436 -30.40 13.61 -4.03
N PHE A 437 -29.23 14.16 -4.36
CA PHE A 437 -28.22 14.50 -3.35
C PHE A 437 -28.50 15.86 -2.72
N GLU A 438 -28.55 15.91 -1.40
CA GLU A 438 -28.67 17.14 -0.62
C GLU A 438 -27.33 17.51 -0.01
N TRP A 439 -26.83 18.70 -0.37
CA TRP A 439 -25.49 19.14 0.01
C TRP A 439 -25.37 19.56 1.48
N GLY A 440 -26.47 19.98 2.12
CA GLY A 440 -26.38 20.77 3.35
C GLY A 440 -25.53 22.03 3.11
N ASP A 441 -24.65 22.36 4.05
CA ASP A 441 -23.72 23.49 3.91
C ASP A 441 -22.41 23.11 3.18
N TRP A 442 -22.27 21.86 2.73
CA TRP A 442 -21.00 21.35 2.23
C TRP A 442 -20.74 21.59 0.75
N ASN A 443 -21.60 22.27 -0.01
CA ASN A 443 -21.33 22.59 -1.42
C ASN A 443 -20.22 23.64 -1.58
N ILE A 444 -18.98 23.26 -1.24
CA ILE A 444 -17.80 24.11 -1.10
C ILE A 444 -16.74 23.63 -2.09
N ASP A 445 -16.53 24.41 -3.14
CA ASP A 445 -15.67 24.00 -4.26
C ASP A 445 -14.19 23.90 -3.88
N ASP A 446 -13.70 24.68 -2.92
CA ASP A 446 -12.28 24.68 -2.53
C ASP A 446 -11.89 23.53 -1.60
N LEU A 447 -12.87 22.71 -1.19
CA LEU A 447 -12.67 21.51 -0.37
C LEU A 447 -12.91 20.23 -1.18
N GLN A 448 -13.89 20.25 -2.07
CA GLN A 448 -14.41 19.06 -2.73
C GLN A 448 -13.64 18.67 -3.99
N PRO A 449 -13.54 17.35 -4.28
CA PRO A 449 -13.04 16.90 -5.57
C PRO A 449 -13.89 17.43 -6.73
N LYS A 450 -13.23 17.93 -7.77
CA LYS A 450 -13.84 18.45 -9.01
C LYS A 450 -13.53 17.50 -10.17
N PRO A 451 -14.53 17.05 -10.93
CA PRO A 451 -14.29 16.18 -12.07
C PRO A 451 -13.61 16.96 -13.21
N CYS A 452 -12.58 16.40 -13.84
CA CYS A 452 -11.85 17.04 -14.94
C CYS A 452 -11.32 16.01 -15.95
N MET A 453 -11.08 16.46 -17.18
CA MET A 453 -10.24 15.73 -18.13
C MET A 453 -8.79 16.18 -17.95
N LEU A 454 -7.92 15.22 -17.60
CA LEU A 454 -6.49 15.42 -17.37
C LEU A 454 -5.69 14.81 -18.52
N THR A 455 -4.85 15.61 -19.16
CA THR A 455 -3.96 15.12 -20.23
C THR A 455 -2.92 14.12 -19.69
N PHE A 456 -2.32 13.30 -20.57
CA PHE A 456 -1.22 12.42 -20.18
C PHE A 456 -0.01 13.15 -19.57
N ALA A 457 0.17 14.44 -19.91
CA ALA A 457 1.21 15.29 -19.34
C ALA A 457 0.94 15.74 -17.88
N GLY A 458 -0.26 15.47 -17.35
CA GLY A 458 -0.64 15.89 -15.99
C GLY A 458 -1.26 17.29 -15.92
N GLU A 459 -1.66 17.86 -17.06
CA GLU A 459 -2.31 19.17 -17.13
C GLU A 459 -3.83 19.02 -17.28
N VAL A 460 -4.59 19.85 -16.54
CA VAL A 460 -6.05 19.91 -16.65
C VAL A 460 -6.42 20.58 -17.98
N ASP A 461 -7.16 19.86 -18.82
CA ASP A 461 -7.65 20.39 -20.10
C ASP A 461 -8.94 21.18 -19.88
N TYR A 462 -9.90 20.58 -19.18
CA TYR A 462 -11.13 21.25 -18.75
C TYR A 462 -11.78 20.52 -17.57
N PHE A 463 -12.59 21.27 -16.82
CA PHE A 463 -13.47 20.72 -15.79
C PHE A 463 -14.77 20.20 -16.41
N ILE A 464 -15.26 19.12 -15.83
CA ILE A 464 -16.50 18.43 -16.19
C ILE A 464 -17.62 19.02 -15.34
N ASP A 465 -18.84 19.10 -15.89
CA ASP A 465 -20.00 19.54 -15.13
C ASP A 465 -20.22 18.66 -13.89
N LYS A 466 -20.46 19.29 -12.73
CA LYS A 466 -20.55 18.60 -11.43
C LYS A 466 -21.81 17.72 -11.29
N ASP A 467 -22.84 17.98 -12.09
CA ASP A 467 -24.14 17.32 -12.06
C ASP A 467 -24.37 16.40 -13.27
N ASP A 468 -23.65 16.57 -14.38
CA ASP A 468 -23.73 15.74 -15.60
C ASP A 468 -22.36 15.52 -16.26
N PHE A 469 -21.72 14.36 -16.02
CA PHE A 469 -20.34 14.13 -16.48
C PHE A 469 -20.21 13.98 -18.00
N THR A 470 -21.33 13.87 -18.72
CA THR A 470 -21.32 13.90 -20.19
C THR A 470 -21.06 15.30 -20.76
N LYS A 471 -21.00 16.32 -19.90
CA LYS A 471 -20.79 17.72 -20.27
C LYS A 471 -19.57 18.33 -19.58
N LYS A 472 -19.02 19.36 -20.20
CA LYS A 472 -18.11 20.33 -19.57
C LYS A 472 -18.92 21.32 -18.75
N GLU A 473 -18.26 22.12 -17.90
CA GLU A 473 -18.94 23.17 -17.12
C GLU A 473 -19.67 24.22 -17.98
N ASP A 474 -19.27 24.42 -19.24
CA ASP A 474 -19.96 25.31 -20.19
C ASP A 474 -21.20 24.67 -20.86
N GLY A 475 -21.52 23.41 -20.51
CA GLY A 475 -22.62 22.64 -21.05
C GLY A 475 -22.35 21.92 -22.37
N THR A 476 -21.18 22.11 -23.00
CA THR A 476 -20.76 21.36 -24.19
C THR A 476 -20.39 19.91 -23.87
N ALA A 477 -20.27 19.04 -24.87
CA ALA A 477 -19.98 17.62 -24.64
C ALA A 477 -18.55 17.38 -24.08
N SER A 478 -18.44 16.46 -23.12
CA SER A 478 -17.18 16.00 -22.52
C SER A 478 -16.64 14.73 -23.20
N ASP A 479 -15.32 14.55 -23.17
CA ASP A 479 -14.57 13.38 -23.66
C ASP A 479 -14.53 12.23 -22.65
N VAL A 480 -15.35 12.28 -21.60
CA VAL A 480 -15.37 11.30 -20.50
C VAL A 480 -15.54 9.84 -20.96
N SER A 481 -16.15 9.62 -22.12
CA SER A 481 -16.35 8.31 -22.77
C SER A 481 -15.51 8.10 -24.03
N ASN A 482 -14.62 9.04 -24.38
CA ASN A 482 -13.77 8.98 -25.55
C ASN A 482 -12.45 8.26 -25.22
N ILE A 483 -12.36 6.95 -25.52
CA ILE A 483 -11.15 6.15 -25.25
C ILE A 483 -9.90 6.63 -26.02
N ASN A 484 -10.09 7.36 -27.12
CA ASN A 484 -9.01 7.92 -27.92
C ASN A 484 -8.53 9.29 -27.40
N TYR A 485 -9.18 9.85 -26.37
CA TYR A 485 -8.73 11.08 -25.73
C TYR A 485 -7.30 10.92 -25.19
N GLY A 486 -6.49 11.96 -25.31
CA GLY A 486 -5.07 11.99 -24.91
C GLY A 486 -4.85 12.15 -23.39
N GLY A 487 -5.65 11.46 -22.57
CA GLY A 487 -5.66 11.64 -21.12
C GLY A 487 -6.67 10.78 -20.38
N ASN A 488 -7.06 11.16 -19.17
CA ASN A 488 -7.99 10.42 -18.32
C ASN A 488 -9.02 11.35 -17.68
N ALA A 489 -10.21 10.83 -17.39
CA ALA A 489 -11.18 11.50 -16.52
C ALA A 489 -10.75 11.29 -15.05
N MET A 490 -10.45 12.40 -14.36
CA MET A 490 -9.86 12.41 -13.03
C MET A 490 -10.62 13.34 -12.09
N ALA A 491 -10.64 13.02 -10.80
CA ALA A 491 -11.07 13.92 -9.75
C ALA A 491 -9.88 14.79 -9.36
N TYR A 492 -9.95 16.09 -9.66
CA TYR A 492 -9.06 17.13 -9.15
C TYR A 492 -9.34 17.32 -7.66
N ILE A 493 -8.39 16.96 -6.81
CA ILE A 493 -8.52 17.09 -5.35
C ILE A 493 -7.70 18.31 -4.92
N PRO A 494 -8.33 19.43 -4.51
CA PRO A 494 -7.63 20.67 -4.17
C PRO A 494 -6.66 20.45 -3.02
N ARG A 495 -5.57 21.22 -2.92
CA ARG A 495 -4.64 21.14 -1.78
C ARG A 495 -5.36 21.51 -0.49
N VAL A 496 -5.52 20.52 0.39
CA VAL A 496 -6.14 20.69 1.69
C VAL A 496 -5.28 19.98 2.73
N PHE A 497 -4.82 20.73 3.71
CA PHE A 497 -4.02 20.23 4.81
C PHE A 497 -4.92 19.57 5.85
N ARG A 498 -4.46 18.46 6.41
CA ARG A 498 -5.17 17.72 7.46
C ARG A 498 -4.32 17.57 8.71
N LYS A 499 -4.98 17.62 9.87
CA LYS A 499 -4.40 17.34 11.18
C LYS A 499 -5.26 16.31 11.89
N LYS A 500 -4.63 15.30 12.48
CA LYS A 500 -5.31 14.23 13.22
C LYS A 500 -4.64 14.03 14.57
N TRP A 501 -5.44 13.82 15.60
CA TRP A 501 -4.95 13.43 16.92
C TRP A 501 -6.05 12.75 17.72
N ARG A 502 -5.66 12.18 18.85
CA ARG A 502 -6.59 11.63 19.84
C ARG A 502 -6.37 12.36 21.16
N SER A 503 -7.47 12.69 21.83
CA SER A 503 -7.46 13.13 23.22
C SER A 503 -8.47 12.30 23.99
N ARG A 504 -8.00 11.55 25.00
CA ARG A 504 -8.79 10.56 25.73
C ARG A 504 -9.50 9.59 24.76
N ASN A 505 -10.83 9.50 24.81
CA ASN A 505 -11.65 8.63 23.96
C ASN A 505 -12.20 9.36 22.71
N LYS A 506 -11.62 10.49 22.31
CA LYS A 506 -12.08 11.27 21.17
C LYS A 506 -11.01 11.38 20.10
N ARG A 507 -11.35 11.01 18.86
CA ARG A 507 -10.51 11.19 17.68
C ARG A 507 -10.93 12.46 16.96
N TYR A 508 -9.95 13.29 16.61
CA TYR A 508 -10.15 14.58 15.97
C TYR A 508 -9.52 14.56 14.58
N VAL A 509 -10.21 15.13 13.61
CA VAL A 509 -9.67 15.37 12.27
C VAL A 509 -10.07 16.77 11.83
N TRP A 510 -9.07 17.61 11.58
CA TRP A 510 -9.22 18.97 11.09
C TRP A 510 -8.65 19.12 9.69
N PHE A 511 -9.25 20.00 8.91
CA PHE A 511 -8.93 20.33 7.52
C PHE A 511 -8.73 21.83 7.42
N SER A 512 -7.79 22.27 6.58
CA SER A 512 -7.60 23.67 6.24
C SER A 512 -7.06 23.86 4.84
N ASN A 513 -7.36 25.01 4.22
CA ASN A 513 -6.70 25.47 3.01
C ASN A 513 -5.27 26.01 3.23
N ILE A 514 -4.82 26.17 4.49
CA ILE A 514 -3.44 26.56 4.82
C ILE A 514 -2.77 25.60 5.81
N LYS A 515 -1.44 25.58 5.81
CA LYS A 515 -0.63 24.89 6.83
C LYS A 515 -0.42 25.82 8.03
N TYR A 516 -1.22 25.66 9.09
CA TYR A 516 -1.14 26.49 10.30
C TYR A 516 0.08 26.20 11.17
N ASP A 517 0.36 24.91 11.35
CA ASP A 517 1.44 24.37 12.18
C ASP A 517 1.92 23.04 11.59
N ASP A 518 2.96 22.46 12.17
CA ASP A 518 3.56 21.20 11.70
C ASP A 518 2.64 19.98 11.85
N GLY A 519 1.51 20.11 12.56
CA GLY A 519 0.49 19.08 12.64
C GLY A 519 -0.45 19.05 11.43
N PHE A 520 -0.48 20.10 10.61
CA PHE A 520 -1.24 20.16 9.36
C PHE A 520 -0.37 19.72 8.18
N GLU A 521 -0.81 18.70 7.45
CA GLU A 521 -0.06 18.18 6.30
C GLU A 521 -0.96 17.81 5.12
N CYS A 522 -0.45 17.99 3.90
CA CYS A 522 -1.09 17.57 2.65
C CYS A 522 -0.12 16.69 1.86
N ALA A 523 0.06 15.45 2.30
CA ALA A 523 1.11 14.58 1.78
C ALA A 523 0.96 14.30 0.27
N ARG A 524 -0.27 14.12 -0.23
CA ARG A 524 -0.58 13.99 -1.67
C ARG A 524 -0.18 15.18 -2.53
N CYS A 525 -0.03 16.37 -1.97
CA CYS A 525 0.43 17.56 -2.69
C CYS A 525 1.89 17.92 -2.39
N LEU A 526 2.53 17.28 -1.41
CA LEU A 526 3.89 17.57 -0.99
C LEU A 526 4.91 17.10 -2.03
N LYS A 527 5.65 18.04 -2.60
CA LYS A 527 6.69 17.82 -3.62
C LYS A 527 8.04 17.55 -2.97
N SER A 528 8.99 17.05 -3.76
CA SER A 528 10.35 16.72 -3.30
C SER A 528 11.14 17.93 -2.79
N ASP A 529 10.85 19.14 -3.27
CA ASP A 529 11.46 20.40 -2.83
C ASP A 529 10.85 20.98 -1.54
N GLY A 530 9.88 20.28 -0.94
CA GLY A 530 9.16 20.73 0.27
C GLY A 530 8.02 21.71 0.00
N THR A 531 7.80 22.10 -1.26
CA THR A 531 6.63 22.90 -1.66
C THR A 531 5.41 22.01 -1.93
N TYR A 532 4.24 22.63 -2.15
CA TYR A 532 3.00 21.91 -2.40
C TYR A 532 2.45 22.20 -3.80
N SER A 533 1.93 21.18 -4.49
CA SER A 533 1.09 21.38 -5.68
C SER A 533 -0.26 21.97 -5.29
N GLU A 534 -0.97 22.56 -6.26
CA GLU A 534 -2.32 23.08 -6.03
C GLU A 534 -3.37 21.96 -5.88
N ALA A 535 -3.08 20.76 -6.39
CA ALA A 535 -3.96 19.60 -6.30
C ALA A 535 -3.22 18.27 -6.46
N SER A 536 -3.94 17.19 -6.16
CA SER A 536 -3.64 15.82 -6.59
C SER A 536 -4.81 15.27 -7.42
N PHE A 537 -4.63 14.11 -8.05
CA PHE A 537 -5.61 13.54 -8.98
C PHE A 537 -5.90 12.08 -8.68
N MET A 538 -7.18 11.72 -8.61
CA MET A 538 -7.64 10.32 -8.51
C MET A 538 -8.46 9.93 -9.75
N PRO A 539 -8.45 8.64 -10.16
CA PRO A 539 -9.29 8.19 -11.26
C PRO A 539 -10.77 8.28 -10.90
N MET A 540 -11.59 8.85 -11.79
CA MET A 540 -13.04 8.89 -11.64
C MET A 540 -13.71 7.55 -11.93
N PHE A 541 -13.18 6.78 -12.88
CA PHE A 541 -13.73 5.48 -13.28
C PHE A 541 -12.77 4.38 -12.91
N GLU A 542 -13.31 3.17 -12.71
CA GLU A 542 -12.45 2.02 -12.50
C GLU A 542 -11.60 1.72 -13.75
N GLY A 543 -10.34 1.35 -13.52
CA GLY A 543 -9.38 1.25 -14.61
C GLY A 543 -9.71 0.15 -15.63
N THR A 544 -9.76 0.51 -16.91
CA THR A 544 -9.83 -0.43 -18.05
C THR A 544 -8.59 -0.30 -18.93
N LYS A 545 -8.06 -1.41 -19.48
CA LYS A 545 -6.91 -1.32 -20.38
C LYS A 545 -7.34 -0.86 -21.78
N ASP A 546 -6.63 0.12 -22.33
CA ASP A 546 -6.76 0.44 -23.76
C ASP A 546 -5.96 -0.54 -24.64
N SER A 547 -6.07 -0.37 -25.95
CA SER A 547 -5.36 -1.20 -26.94
C SER A 547 -3.83 -1.10 -26.87
N SER A 548 -3.30 -0.07 -26.21
CA SER A 548 -1.87 0.10 -25.95
C SER A 548 -1.44 -0.51 -24.61
N GLY A 549 -2.36 -1.15 -23.88
CA GLY A 549 -2.11 -1.74 -22.57
C GLY A 549 -2.10 -0.76 -21.40
N ARG A 550 -2.38 0.54 -21.64
CA ARG A 550 -2.46 1.56 -20.58
C ARG A 550 -3.69 1.33 -19.73
N LEU A 551 -3.57 1.46 -18.41
CA LEU A 551 -4.72 1.45 -17.50
C LEU A 551 -5.38 2.84 -17.49
N ARG A 552 -6.58 2.96 -18.07
CA ARG A 552 -7.26 4.23 -18.31
C ARG A 552 -8.46 4.41 -17.37
N SER A 553 -8.66 5.65 -16.91
CA SER A 553 -9.89 6.09 -16.24
C SER A 553 -10.76 6.83 -17.26
N ILE A 554 -11.59 6.08 -17.98
CA ILE A 554 -12.52 6.55 -19.02
C ILE A 554 -13.79 5.71 -18.91
N ALA A 555 -14.96 6.31 -19.11
CA ALA A 555 -16.26 5.63 -19.12
C ALA A 555 -16.45 4.82 -20.42
N THR A 556 -15.75 3.68 -20.53
CA THR A 556 -15.69 2.85 -21.74
C THR A 556 -16.83 1.84 -21.86
N ASN A 557 -17.66 1.68 -20.82
CA ASN A 557 -18.57 0.55 -20.71
C ASN A 557 -17.82 -0.80 -20.78
N GLY A 558 -16.55 -0.81 -20.37
CA GLY A 558 -15.67 -1.98 -20.36
C GLY A 558 -15.62 -2.64 -18.99
N ARG A 559 -15.17 -3.90 -18.94
CA ARG A 559 -14.98 -4.59 -17.67
C ARG A 559 -13.72 -4.05 -16.98
N PRO A 560 -13.80 -3.61 -15.71
CA PRO A 560 -12.61 -3.11 -15.02
C PRO A 560 -11.56 -4.20 -14.85
N LEU A 561 -10.29 -3.78 -14.82
CA LEU A 561 -9.14 -4.67 -14.69
C LEU A 561 -9.22 -5.43 -13.35
N ALA A 562 -9.21 -6.77 -13.42
CA ALA A 562 -9.29 -7.67 -12.29
C ALA A 562 -8.40 -8.90 -12.49
N SER A 563 -8.21 -9.69 -11.43
CA SER A 563 -7.39 -10.91 -11.44
C SER A 563 -5.93 -10.68 -11.87
N THR A 564 -5.38 -9.51 -11.55
CA THR A 564 -3.99 -9.10 -11.84
C THR A 564 -3.15 -9.02 -10.58
N THR A 565 -1.84 -8.78 -10.72
CA THR A 565 -0.95 -8.43 -9.60
C THR A 565 -0.88 -6.91 -9.42
N ALA A 566 -0.47 -6.45 -8.23
CA ALA A 566 -0.23 -5.02 -7.99
C ALA A 566 0.83 -4.47 -8.96
N GLU A 567 1.89 -5.24 -9.23
CA GLU A 567 2.95 -4.87 -10.19
C GLU A 567 2.42 -4.68 -11.61
N ALA A 568 1.55 -5.57 -12.08
CA ALA A 568 0.95 -5.47 -13.42
C ALA A 568 0.00 -4.27 -13.54
N GLU A 569 -0.74 -3.95 -12.47
CA GLU A 569 -1.63 -2.78 -12.40
C GLU A 569 -0.83 -1.48 -12.45
N ARG A 570 0.23 -1.37 -11.64
CA ARG A 570 1.15 -0.22 -11.64
C ARG A 570 1.85 -0.03 -12.97
N THR A 571 2.36 -1.11 -13.55
CA THR A 571 3.02 -1.07 -14.87
C THR A 571 2.07 -0.50 -15.93
N ALA A 572 0.83 -0.99 -15.96
CA ALA A 572 -0.18 -0.48 -16.89
C ALA A 572 -0.59 0.97 -16.61
N ALA A 573 -0.65 1.40 -15.34
CA ALA A 573 -0.93 2.79 -14.98
C ALA A 573 0.20 3.74 -15.41
N LYS A 574 1.45 3.36 -15.16
CA LYS A 574 2.66 4.15 -15.52
C LYS A 574 2.81 4.34 -17.03
N LEU A 575 2.21 3.50 -17.88
CA LEU A 575 2.19 3.70 -19.33
C LEU A 575 1.40 4.95 -19.76
N ASN A 576 0.59 5.56 -18.88
CA ASN A 576 -0.08 6.84 -19.17
C ASN A 576 0.90 8.02 -19.23
N GLY A 577 2.10 7.90 -18.65
CA GLY A 577 3.12 8.92 -18.67
C GLY A 577 3.73 9.19 -17.29
N PRO A 578 4.75 10.07 -17.22
CA PRO A 578 5.36 10.48 -15.96
C PRO A 578 4.31 10.97 -14.95
N GLY A 579 4.45 10.59 -13.68
CA GLY A 579 3.54 10.99 -12.61
C GLY A 579 2.34 10.04 -12.41
N HIS A 580 1.92 9.28 -13.42
CA HIS A 580 0.79 8.33 -13.32
C HIS A 580 1.17 7.06 -12.57
N ASP A 581 0.30 6.59 -11.67
CA ASP A 581 0.37 5.30 -10.97
C ASP A 581 -1.05 4.92 -10.51
N ILE A 582 -1.22 3.80 -9.81
CA ILE A 582 -2.48 3.51 -9.09
C ILE A 582 -2.64 4.44 -7.87
N THR A 583 -3.83 4.47 -7.26
CA THR A 583 -4.14 5.38 -6.14
C THR A 583 -3.19 5.21 -4.96
N THR A 584 -2.98 6.28 -4.18
CA THR A 584 -2.12 6.24 -2.99
C THR A 584 -2.93 6.09 -1.70
N TRP A 585 -2.27 5.66 -0.63
CA TRP A 585 -2.89 5.56 0.69
C TRP A 585 -3.44 6.91 1.20
N ASP A 586 -2.70 8.01 1.01
CA ASP A 586 -3.13 9.35 1.46
C ASP A 586 -4.37 9.82 0.69
N ASP A 587 -4.48 9.51 -0.61
CA ASP A 587 -5.67 9.82 -1.41
C ASP A 587 -6.93 9.11 -0.87
N GLU A 588 -6.81 7.79 -0.61
CA GLU A 588 -7.90 6.97 -0.09
C GLU A 588 -8.31 7.41 1.33
N ASP A 589 -7.34 7.72 2.18
CA ASP A 589 -7.55 8.20 3.53
C ASP A 589 -8.14 9.62 3.57
N TYR A 590 -7.75 10.52 2.66
CA TYR A 590 -8.33 11.85 2.49
C TYR A 590 -9.82 11.79 2.20
N LEU A 591 -10.23 10.96 1.23
CA LEU A 591 -11.64 10.85 0.88
C LEU A 591 -12.48 10.19 1.97
N ARG A 592 -11.92 9.26 2.76
CA ARG A 592 -12.61 8.68 3.92
C ARG A 592 -12.84 9.71 5.02
N ASP A 593 -11.85 10.52 5.35
CA ASP A 593 -12.07 11.58 6.35
C ASP A 593 -13.00 12.67 5.80
N LEU A 594 -12.88 13.05 4.52
CA LEU A 594 -13.77 14.02 3.89
C LEU A 594 -15.23 13.53 3.89
N PHE A 595 -15.43 12.22 3.71
CA PHE A 595 -16.74 11.60 3.87
C PHE A 595 -17.31 11.82 5.28
N VAL A 596 -16.53 11.52 6.33
CA VAL A 596 -17.01 11.71 7.71
C VAL A 596 -17.30 13.19 8.00
N LEU A 597 -16.47 14.09 7.47
CA LEU A 597 -16.68 15.54 7.59
C LEU A 597 -18.01 15.97 6.95
N MET A 598 -18.32 15.52 5.73
CA MET A 598 -19.53 15.98 5.04
C MET A 598 -20.80 15.31 5.53
N PHE A 599 -20.76 14.01 5.81
CA PHE A 599 -21.95 13.22 6.12
C PHE A 599 -22.20 13.08 7.63
N LYS A 600 -21.23 13.49 8.47
CA LYS A 600 -21.31 13.45 9.93
C LYS A 600 -21.78 12.08 10.43
N ARG A 601 -21.19 11.02 9.89
CA ARG A 601 -21.47 9.61 10.20
C ARG A 601 -20.36 8.71 9.68
N LEU A 602 -20.34 7.44 10.10
CA LEU A 602 -19.33 6.47 9.65
C LEU A 602 -19.86 5.51 8.56
N ASN A 603 -21.17 5.27 8.49
CA ASN A 603 -21.75 4.33 7.52
C ASN A 603 -21.99 4.99 6.13
N SER A 604 -21.09 4.73 5.18
CA SER A 604 -21.19 5.27 3.82
C SER A 604 -22.37 4.72 3.00
N GLN A 605 -22.79 3.47 3.23
CA GLN A 605 -23.96 2.90 2.54
C GLN A 605 -25.24 3.62 2.93
N LYS A 606 -25.38 4.01 4.20
CA LYS A 606 -26.52 4.80 4.68
C LYS A 606 -26.45 6.27 4.27
N ALA A 607 -25.26 6.83 4.04
CA ALA A 607 -25.09 8.22 3.63
C ALA A 607 -25.26 8.43 2.12
N CYS A 608 -24.57 7.63 1.31
CA CYS A 608 -24.47 7.78 -0.14
C CYS A 608 -25.29 6.76 -0.93
N GLY A 609 -25.71 5.67 -0.29
CA GLY A 609 -26.45 4.57 -0.91
C GLY A 609 -25.62 3.32 -1.14
N PHE A 610 -26.31 2.24 -1.47
CA PHE A 610 -25.72 0.97 -1.87
C PHE A 610 -25.31 1.02 -3.34
N GLY A 611 -24.24 0.28 -3.67
CA GLY A 611 -23.91 -0.09 -5.03
C GLY A 611 -23.98 -1.60 -5.24
N ALA A 612 -23.23 -2.09 -6.24
CA ALA A 612 -23.12 -3.50 -6.57
C ALA A 612 -22.37 -4.27 -5.47
N THR A 613 -23.13 -4.80 -4.51
CA THR A 613 -22.59 -5.43 -3.28
C THR A 613 -22.72 -6.96 -3.27
N GLY A 614 -23.48 -7.55 -4.20
CA GLY A 614 -23.53 -9.01 -4.41
C GLY A 614 -22.34 -9.52 -5.23
N SER A 615 -21.75 -10.65 -4.85
CA SER A 615 -20.56 -11.24 -5.50
C SER A 615 -20.73 -11.45 -7.02
N THR A 616 -21.94 -11.78 -7.48
CA THR A 616 -22.26 -11.91 -8.91
C THR A 616 -22.47 -10.56 -9.59
N SER A 617 -23.13 -9.62 -8.91
CA SER A 617 -23.43 -8.27 -9.44
C SER A 617 -22.15 -7.45 -9.65
N ALA A 618 -21.20 -7.52 -8.74
CA ALA A 618 -19.92 -6.81 -8.80
C ALA A 618 -18.99 -7.29 -9.93
N LEU A 619 -19.24 -8.46 -10.53
CA LEU A 619 -18.43 -8.97 -11.66
C LEU A 619 -19.05 -8.64 -13.02
N THR A 620 -20.31 -8.18 -13.02
CA THR A 620 -21.12 -7.90 -14.21
C THR A 620 -21.34 -6.42 -14.49
N VAL A 621 -21.04 -5.53 -13.53
CA VAL A 621 -21.14 -4.08 -13.76
C VAL A 621 -19.89 -3.61 -14.49
N ASN A 622 -20.08 -3.06 -15.69
CA ASN A 622 -19.01 -2.46 -16.47
C ASN A 622 -18.78 -1.00 -16.01
N THR A 623 -17.61 -0.45 -16.34
CA THR A 623 -17.23 0.91 -15.95
C THR A 623 -17.98 1.97 -16.76
N GLY A 624 -18.50 3.01 -16.11
CA GLY A 624 -19.12 4.15 -16.80
C GLY A 624 -20.49 3.89 -17.44
N CYS A 625 -21.15 2.75 -17.18
CA CYS A 625 -22.44 2.39 -17.80
C CYS A 625 -23.61 3.31 -17.46
N SER A 626 -23.75 3.67 -16.19
CA SER A 626 -24.95 4.34 -15.66
C SER A 626 -24.65 5.54 -14.77
N LEU A 627 -23.37 5.77 -14.44
CA LEU A 627 -22.94 6.78 -13.48
C LEU A 627 -22.41 8.06 -14.13
N SER A 628 -22.36 8.16 -15.47
CA SER A 628 -21.94 9.41 -16.13
C SER A 628 -22.99 10.52 -16.08
N LYS A 629 -24.25 10.20 -15.75
CA LYS A 629 -25.34 11.19 -15.65
C LYS A 629 -25.63 11.69 -14.24
N PRO A 630 -25.63 10.85 -13.19
CA PRO A 630 -25.76 11.36 -11.83
C PRO A 630 -24.57 12.27 -11.47
N GLY A 631 -24.80 13.28 -10.63
CA GLY A 631 -23.78 14.23 -10.17
C GLY A 631 -22.69 13.58 -9.29
N ARG A 632 -21.99 14.35 -8.45
CA ARG A 632 -20.85 13.82 -7.65
C ARG A 632 -21.18 12.71 -6.64
N PHE A 633 -22.44 12.55 -6.25
CA PHE A 633 -22.89 11.51 -5.32
C PHE A 633 -24.15 10.84 -5.84
N TRP A 634 -24.20 9.50 -5.76
CA TRP A 634 -25.37 8.72 -6.14
C TRP A 634 -25.26 7.27 -5.63
N GLY A 635 -26.39 6.67 -5.29
CA GLY A 635 -26.50 5.27 -4.91
C GLY A 635 -27.95 4.88 -4.66
N THR A 636 -28.24 3.58 -4.56
CA THR A 636 -29.61 3.08 -4.36
C THR A 636 -29.91 2.84 -2.88
N GLU A 637 -31.17 2.94 -2.46
CA GLU A 637 -31.59 2.72 -1.06
C GLU A 637 -31.28 1.29 -0.55
N ALA A 638 -31.25 0.33 -1.46
CA ALA A 638 -30.93 -1.07 -1.20
C ALA A 638 -29.91 -1.60 -2.22
N ALA A 639 -29.27 -2.73 -1.89
CA ALA A 639 -28.35 -3.42 -2.78
C ALA A 639 -28.97 -3.64 -4.17
N SER A 640 -28.24 -3.27 -5.21
CA SER A 640 -28.71 -3.37 -6.59
C SER A 640 -27.57 -3.80 -7.52
N GLY A 641 -27.89 -4.08 -8.78
CA GLY A 641 -26.89 -4.27 -9.84
C GLY A 641 -26.32 -2.97 -10.39
N ASN A 642 -26.60 -1.81 -9.77
CA ASN A 642 -26.06 -0.53 -10.20
C ASN A 642 -24.78 -0.21 -9.43
N GLY A 643 -23.88 0.57 -10.05
CA GLY A 643 -22.74 1.14 -9.33
C GLY A 643 -23.19 2.22 -8.35
N MET A 644 -22.24 2.76 -7.58
CA MET A 644 -22.45 3.96 -6.75
C MET A 644 -21.36 5.00 -7.04
N LYS A 645 -21.58 6.24 -6.62
CA LYS A 645 -20.61 7.31 -6.79
C LYS A 645 -20.42 8.10 -5.50
N MET A 646 -19.16 8.35 -5.16
CA MET A 646 -18.76 9.20 -4.04
C MET A 646 -17.72 10.19 -4.53
N PHE A 647 -17.90 11.49 -4.29
CA PHE A 647 -16.97 12.53 -4.75
C PHE A 647 -16.66 12.54 -6.26
N GLY A 648 -17.60 12.11 -7.09
CA GLY A 648 -17.37 11.96 -8.54
C GLY A 648 -16.61 10.69 -8.92
N ILE A 649 -16.24 9.85 -7.95
CA ILE A 649 -15.51 8.61 -8.17
C ILE A 649 -16.49 7.44 -8.16
N GLU A 650 -16.50 6.70 -9.26
CA GLU A 650 -17.26 5.47 -9.44
C GLU A 650 -16.76 4.39 -8.48
N ASN A 651 -17.73 3.74 -7.84
CA ASN A 651 -17.57 2.56 -7.01
C ASN A 651 -16.47 2.73 -5.94
N PHE A 652 -16.39 3.92 -5.32
CA PHE A 652 -15.42 4.13 -4.24
C PHE A 652 -15.72 3.23 -3.03
N THR A 653 -17.01 3.08 -2.68
CA THR A 653 -17.48 2.12 -1.67
C THR A 653 -18.49 1.15 -2.29
N SER A 654 -18.03 0.05 -2.87
CA SER A 654 -18.77 -1.18 -3.27
C SER A 654 -18.05 -1.83 -4.46
N HIS A 655 -18.72 -2.72 -5.19
CA HIS A 655 -18.20 -3.38 -6.38
C HIS A 655 -17.04 -4.33 -6.05
N ARG A 656 -15.79 -3.89 -6.23
CA ARG A 656 -14.60 -4.72 -6.04
C ARG A 656 -13.59 -4.04 -5.15
N TRP A 657 -12.67 -4.85 -4.62
CA TRP A 657 -11.48 -4.36 -3.94
C TRP A 657 -10.62 -3.52 -4.91
N ARG A 658 -10.22 -2.34 -4.44
CA ARG A 658 -9.27 -1.44 -5.10
C ARG A 658 -7.94 -1.48 -4.37
N ARG A 659 -6.85 -1.63 -5.12
CA ARG A 659 -5.49 -1.53 -4.56
C ARG A 659 -5.01 -0.09 -4.59
N PHE A 660 -4.33 0.29 -3.51
CA PHE A 660 -3.56 1.52 -3.40
C PHE A 660 -2.12 1.19 -3.00
N ILE A 661 -1.20 2.12 -3.26
CA ILE A 661 0.21 2.05 -2.85
C ILE A 661 0.49 2.93 -1.64
N GLY A 662 1.62 2.68 -0.97
CA GLY A 662 2.07 3.52 0.16
C GLY A 662 1.60 3.06 1.54
N CYS A 663 0.85 1.97 1.66
CA CYS A 663 0.58 1.32 2.94
C CYS A 663 0.65 -0.19 2.79
N LEU A 664 1.54 -0.82 3.56
CA LEU A 664 1.83 -2.26 3.53
C LEU A 664 1.74 -2.84 4.93
N LEU A 665 1.27 -4.07 5.03
CA LEU A 665 1.27 -4.83 6.28
C LEU A 665 2.44 -5.81 6.27
N ILE A 666 3.45 -5.57 7.10
CA ILE A 666 4.66 -6.38 7.17
C ILE A 666 4.77 -6.95 8.59
N ASN A 667 4.70 -8.27 8.70
CA ASN A 667 4.72 -8.99 9.97
C ASN A 667 3.67 -8.46 10.98
N GLY A 668 2.48 -8.09 10.50
CA GLY A 668 1.39 -7.58 11.33
C GLY A 668 1.45 -6.09 11.67
N VAL A 669 2.49 -5.37 11.23
CA VAL A 669 2.67 -3.93 11.50
C VAL A 669 2.55 -3.11 10.22
N TYR A 670 1.81 -2.00 10.28
CA TYR A 670 1.65 -1.09 9.15
C TYR A 670 2.96 -0.33 8.87
N HIS A 671 3.40 -0.39 7.62
CA HIS A 671 4.50 0.40 7.06
C HIS A 671 3.96 1.33 5.99
N VAL A 672 4.26 2.62 6.10
CA VAL A 672 3.66 3.65 5.25
C VAL A 672 4.69 4.51 4.53
N LYS A 673 4.28 4.99 3.37
CA LYS A 673 4.90 6.08 2.63
C LYS A 673 3.76 6.98 2.15
N MET A 674 3.81 8.25 2.52
CA MET A 674 2.72 9.21 2.30
C MET A 674 2.96 10.03 1.02
N THR A 675 4.22 10.28 0.64
CA THR A 675 4.59 11.02 -0.58
C THR A 675 5.62 10.26 -1.42
N LYS A 676 5.71 10.58 -2.72
CA LYS A 676 6.73 10.01 -3.63
C LYS A 676 8.17 10.40 -3.24
N SER A 677 8.35 11.46 -2.47
CA SER A 677 9.68 11.87 -2.00
C SER A 677 9.96 11.40 -0.57
N THR A 678 11.15 11.68 -0.05
CA THR A 678 11.55 11.42 1.34
C THR A 678 11.06 12.48 2.34
N GLN A 679 10.28 13.47 1.90
CA GLN A 679 9.77 14.56 2.75
C GLN A 679 8.80 14.08 3.86
N ASP A 680 8.22 12.90 3.71
CA ASP A 680 7.39 12.27 4.75
C ASP A 680 8.22 11.62 5.88
N GLY A 681 9.55 11.56 5.73
CA GLY A 681 10.48 10.90 6.64
C GLY A 681 10.86 9.47 6.24
N SER A 682 10.35 8.95 5.12
CA SER A 682 10.83 7.70 4.52
C SER A 682 12.23 7.85 3.91
N THR A 683 12.93 6.74 3.66
CA THR A 683 14.34 6.76 3.20
C THR A 683 14.53 6.49 1.71
N VAL A 684 13.44 6.40 0.94
CA VAL A 684 13.47 6.08 -0.50
C VAL A 684 12.54 6.99 -1.28
N ASP A 685 12.89 7.26 -2.54
CA ASP A 685 11.99 7.89 -3.51
C ASP A 685 11.10 6.86 -4.21
N ASP A 686 9.94 7.32 -4.66
CA ASP A 686 8.83 6.56 -5.24
C ASP A 686 8.28 5.44 -4.34
N TYR A 687 7.10 4.94 -4.68
CA TYR A 687 6.48 3.82 -3.99
C TYR A 687 7.05 2.49 -4.51
N ASN A 688 7.33 1.56 -3.60
CA ASN A 688 7.69 0.18 -3.90
C ASN A 688 6.67 -0.81 -3.27
N LEU A 689 6.80 -2.09 -3.60
CA LEU A 689 5.89 -3.15 -3.14
C LEU A 689 6.49 -4.02 -2.02
N THR A 690 7.75 -3.78 -1.63
CA THR A 690 8.45 -4.53 -0.57
C THR A 690 8.31 -3.86 0.80
N GLY A 691 8.07 -2.55 0.81
CA GLY A 691 8.09 -1.71 2.01
C GLY A 691 9.49 -1.29 2.44
N ASP A 692 10.51 -1.59 1.63
CA ASP A 692 11.88 -1.17 1.91
C ASP A 692 11.95 0.36 1.97
N GLY A 693 12.47 0.89 3.07
CA GLY A 693 12.57 2.31 3.34
C GLY A 693 11.26 3.02 3.71
N TYR A 694 10.13 2.29 3.83
CA TYR A 694 8.88 2.85 4.35
C TYR A 694 8.96 3.07 5.86
N ILE A 695 8.14 3.97 6.36
CA ILE A 695 8.04 4.31 7.78
C ILE A 695 7.32 3.19 8.51
N ASN A 696 8.00 2.50 9.40
CA ASN A 696 7.36 1.60 10.35
C ASN A 696 6.57 2.44 11.37
N THR A 697 5.24 2.32 11.34
CA THR A 697 4.35 3.13 12.19
C THR A 697 4.30 2.64 13.63
N GLY A 698 4.75 1.42 13.92
CA GLY A 698 4.53 0.74 15.20
C GLY A 698 3.07 0.34 15.46
N VAL A 699 2.16 0.61 14.52
CA VAL A 699 0.73 0.28 14.65
C VAL A 699 0.48 -1.14 14.15
N THR A 700 -0.01 -1.99 15.04
CA THR A 700 -0.36 -3.38 14.72
C THR A 700 -1.77 -3.47 14.15
N ALA A 701 -1.92 -4.23 13.05
CA ALA A 701 -3.22 -4.53 12.50
C ALA A 701 -3.98 -5.55 13.36
N PRO A 702 -5.30 -5.40 13.54
CA PRO A 702 -6.10 -6.40 14.23
C PRO A 702 -6.14 -7.71 13.43
N SER A 703 -6.09 -8.85 14.12
CA SER A 703 -6.22 -10.16 13.49
C SER A 703 -7.71 -10.49 13.27
N ALA A 704 -8.20 -10.26 12.06
CA ALA A 704 -9.58 -10.54 11.68
C ALA A 704 -9.74 -10.81 10.18
N SER A 705 -10.82 -11.48 9.82
CA SER A 705 -11.27 -11.65 8.43
C SER A 705 -12.69 -11.09 8.32
N GLU A 706 -12.92 -10.19 7.36
CA GLU A 706 -14.24 -9.61 7.05
C GLU A 706 -15.00 -9.04 8.27
N SER A 707 -14.33 -8.24 9.12
CA SER A 707 -14.92 -7.67 10.34
C SER A 707 -15.04 -6.15 10.29
N TYR A 708 -15.99 -5.61 11.06
CA TYR A 708 -16.19 -4.17 11.26
C TYR A 708 -15.12 -3.59 12.19
N ILE A 709 -14.69 -2.36 11.93
CA ILE A 709 -13.59 -1.71 12.64
C ILE A 709 -14.17 -0.89 13.79
N THR A 710 -13.71 -1.14 15.02
CA THR A 710 -14.14 -0.36 16.19
C THR A 710 -13.22 0.83 16.44
N ARG A 711 -11.96 0.72 16.01
CA ARG A 711 -10.96 1.75 16.25
C ARG A 711 -9.90 1.81 15.17
N VAL A 712 -9.51 3.01 14.82
CA VAL A 712 -8.38 3.31 13.93
C VAL A 712 -7.35 4.18 14.65
N ASN A 713 -6.12 4.26 14.16
CA ASN A 713 -5.13 5.22 14.65
C ASN A 713 -5.65 6.67 14.44
N ALA A 714 -5.04 7.63 15.13
CA ALA A 714 -5.35 9.06 14.94
C ALA A 714 -4.10 9.92 14.68
N ASP A 715 -3.05 9.38 14.09
CA ASP A 715 -1.82 10.11 13.80
C ASP A 715 -1.76 10.55 12.32
N LYS A 716 -0.61 11.12 11.94
CA LYS A 716 -0.33 11.64 10.60
C LYS A 716 -0.22 10.55 9.52
N TYR A 717 -0.23 9.27 9.88
CA TYR A 717 -0.10 8.14 8.95
C TYR A 717 -1.44 7.61 8.41
N GLY A 718 -2.56 8.25 8.76
CA GLY A 718 -3.89 7.90 8.26
C GLY A 718 -4.67 6.98 9.20
N GLY A 719 -5.96 6.78 8.93
CA GLY A 719 -6.87 5.96 9.75
C GLY A 719 -6.59 4.46 9.65
N LEU A 720 -5.46 4.01 10.19
CA LEU A 720 -5.04 2.60 10.20
C LEU A 720 -5.87 1.79 11.21
N PRO A 721 -6.57 0.72 10.81
CA PRO A 721 -7.34 -0.12 11.74
C PRO A 721 -6.49 -0.70 12.87
N THR A 722 -6.99 -0.64 14.11
CA THR A 722 -6.30 -1.18 15.29
C THR A 722 -7.16 -2.18 16.06
N HIS A 723 -8.48 -2.06 15.96
CA HIS A 723 -9.43 -2.93 16.67
C HIS A 723 -10.62 -3.26 15.77
N VAL A 724 -11.21 -4.44 15.99
CA VAL A 724 -12.40 -4.93 15.28
C VAL A 724 -13.49 -5.36 16.27
N GLY A 725 -14.68 -5.64 15.76
CA GLY A 725 -15.81 -6.16 16.56
C GLY A 725 -17.06 -5.29 16.56
N GLY A 726 -17.21 -4.39 15.57
CA GLY A 726 -18.40 -3.56 15.37
C GLY A 726 -19.52 -4.27 14.60
N SER A 727 -20.42 -3.47 14.01
CA SER A 727 -21.53 -3.95 13.19
C SER A 727 -21.90 -2.93 12.11
N SER A 728 -22.85 -3.25 11.23
CA SER A 728 -23.38 -2.30 10.24
C SER A 728 -24.02 -1.04 10.84
N THR A 729 -24.31 -1.03 12.15
CA THR A 729 -24.86 0.12 12.87
C THR A 729 -23.93 0.64 13.96
N THR A 730 -22.75 0.03 14.14
CA THR A 730 -21.82 0.43 15.19
C THR A 730 -20.38 0.57 14.71
N TYR A 731 -19.76 1.70 15.06
CA TYR A 731 -18.42 2.10 14.65
C TYR A 731 -18.26 2.20 13.10
N TYR A 732 -17.11 1.79 12.55
CA TYR A 732 -16.72 1.98 11.14
C TYR A 732 -17.08 0.79 10.25
#